data_AF-A0A936U3D6-F1
#
_entry.id   AF-A0A936U3D6-F1
#
_cell.length_a   1.000
_cell.length_b   1.000
_cell.length_c   1.000
_cell.angle_alpha   90.00
_cell.angle_beta   90.00
_cell.angle_gamma   90.00
#
_symmetry.space_group_name_H-M   'P 1'
#
loop_
_entity.id
_entity.type
_entity.pdbx_description
1 polymer ?
#
loop_
_entity_poly.entity_id
_entity_poly.type
_entity_poly.pdbx_seq_one_letter_code
_entity_poly.pdbx_strand_id
1 'polypeptide(L)'
;MPTSSPRPRELVLFLHAVGGVPDQWAPQRAALAGRYATRAVDLSLPAEAVSMAAMARLVLAAMDEEGYARAHLVGLSMGGVVALETFAQAPERVRSLTLANTWAHMADGAGRVAWVTGELAARGLPGFSAWSVPGLFAPTTDPAVVQALIAGESAKDPEAYLRCWEVMFAVDYRPLLAKIDVPTLLIGGPLDPVTPTEPLLTTIAQAVPTARLVDLPGASHFSNLDQPEAFTRALIGHLRDARAPDDDRVSPDVQSEVTLPEGTCARRLLDLLQLRGVEALFTNSGTDFTPIIDALAHYAYDHDGALPLRVVPAPHENTAVAMAHGYALLTGRAQAVMAHVNVGTANMGLGLINARRARAPMLALAGRTPLYESGKDGVRSNFVQWGQESFDQAASFREFTKWDYELRSPHALDTVLDRALAITESEPRGPVYLTLPKEPLCEPVAAGVVPAEARQRPERARLPDAGALSAARAWIRGARRVLIVTADLGRHPGGPEALVAFARAAGAGVIEHGKRNFFNFPTEDIHHLGFDPMPEVGEADLILAVECPVPWIPAHAKLPRAPRVISIGVDPLFADLPLRGFPVDLALAGDPTQTLRALANGLALPQARLAAEGARLAETHARVFFGARRAAAADAALPTISKRFLSWCIGQVIDDHHVIFNEYPLDPVLVPRRTPASWFENSVASGLGWSMGAALGGAMAAPDRDILVTVGDGSYLFNTPLSAHAVAAQEGLGLVVIVFNDQAWSTIKRSTRGSHPQGWAARTGRFELCDFSHDLDIRLIAQACGAVGVRLERPEELPRALAEALSLGRGGRQVLLDVRCARDG
;
A
#
# COMPACT_ATOMS: atom_id res chain seq x y z
N MET A 1 20.79 -22.12 34.53
CA MET A 1 19.54 -22.26 33.75
C MET A 1 19.78 -23.29 32.66
N PRO A 2 18.83 -24.19 32.34
CA PRO A 2 19.05 -25.21 31.33
C PRO A 2 19.26 -24.51 29.98
N THR A 3 20.37 -24.81 29.33
CA THR A 3 20.71 -24.33 27.99
C THR A 3 19.67 -24.89 27.01
N SER A 4 18.64 -24.11 26.69
CA SER A 4 17.69 -24.46 25.64
C SER A 4 18.47 -24.53 24.34
N SER A 5 18.34 -25.66 23.62
CA SER A 5 18.88 -25.76 22.28
C SER A 5 18.27 -24.65 21.42
N PRO A 6 19.06 -23.96 20.56
CA PRO A 6 18.54 -22.87 19.76
C PRO A 6 17.38 -23.38 18.91
N ARG A 7 16.26 -22.64 18.93
CA ARG A 7 15.06 -22.99 18.18
C ARG A 7 15.39 -23.14 16.68
N PRO A 8 14.89 -24.17 15.98
CA PRO A 8 15.12 -24.33 14.54
C PRO A 8 14.73 -23.09 13.72
N ARG A 9 15.44 -22.81 12.62
CA ARG A 9 15.22 -21.62 11.77
C ARG A 9 13.94 -21.65 10.94
N GLU A 10 13.31 -22.81 10.83
CA GLU A 10 12.22 -23.08 9.89
C GLU A 10 11.08 -23.78 10.62
N LEU A 11 9.84 -23.42 10.27
CA LEU A 11 8.60 -23.99 10.82
C LEU A 11 7.91 -24.89 9.80
N VAL A 12 7.46 -26.06 10.24
CA VAL A 12 6.61 -26.98 9.47
C VAL A 12 5.26 -27.09 10.17
N LEU A 13 4.20 -26.67 9.48
CA LEU A 13 2.82 -26.80 9.96
C LEU A 13 2.13 -27.98 9.28
N PHE A 14 1.53 -28.83 10.10
CA PHE A 14 0.81 -30.01 9.65
C PHE A 14 -0.70 -29.81 9.77
N LEU A 15 -1.41 -30.03 8.66
CA LEU A 15 -2.84 -29.75 8.51
C LEU A 15 -3.59 -31.07 8.28
N HIS A 16 -4.50 -31.41 9.19
CA HIS A 16 -5.14 -32.72 9.19
C HIS A 16 -6.31 -32.86 8.19
N ALA A 17 -6.71 -34.11 7.94
CA ALA A 17 -7.84 -34.45 7.08
C ALA A 17 -9.18 -34.00 7.68
N VAL A 18 -10.26 -34.06 6.89
CA VAL A 18 -11.62 -34.07 7.47
C VAL A 18 -11.72 -35.27 8.41
N GLY A 19 -12.33 -35.10 9.58
CA GLY A 19 -12.33 -36.18 10.59
C GLY A 19 -11.01 -36.44 11.34
N GLY A 20 -9.88 -35.98 10.81
CA GLY A 20 -8.56 -36.12 11.45
C GLY A 20 -8.34 -35.23 12.68
N VAL A 21 -7.31 -35.53 13.45
CA VAL A 21 -6.87 -34.75 14.63
C VAL A 21 -5.38 -34.41 14.51
N PRO A 22 -4.86 -33.37 15.19
CA PRO A 22 -3.44 -33.00 15.14
C PRO A 22 -2.46 -34.16 15.37
N ASP A 23 -2.81 -35.11 16.23
CA ASP A 23 -1.97 -36.25 16.60
C ASP A 23 -1.71 -37.24 15.46
N GLN A 24 -2.50 -37.21 14.38
CA GLN A 24 -2.24 -38.05 13.20
C GLN A 24 -0.87 -37.80 12.55
N TRP A 25 -0.25 -36.65 12.86
CA TRP A 25 1.07 -36.26 12.36
C TRP A 25 2.22 -36.59 13.32
N ALA A 26 1.96 -37.29 14.44
CA ALA A 26 2.97 -37.62 15.42
C ALA A 26 4.23 -38.33 14.84
N PRO A 27 4.12 -39.31 13.91
CA PRO A 27 5.29 -39.95 13.32
C PRO A 27 6.18 -38.96 12.54
N GLN A 28 5.58 -38.10 11.72
CA GLN A 28 6.32 -37.11 10.92
C GLN A 28 6.94 -36.02 11.81
N ARG A 29 6.20 -35.54 12.82
CA ARG A 29 6.70 -34.53 13.77
C ARG A 29 7.88 -35.06 14.57
N ALA A 30 7.81 -36.31 15.04
CA ALA A 30 8.92 -36.95 15.75
C ALA A 30 10.16 -37.08 14.86
N ALA A 31 10.01 -37.43 13.58
CA ALA A 31 11.12 -37.58 12.65
C ALA A 31 11.77 -36.25 12.21
N LEU A 32 11.02 -35.14 12.26
CA LEU A 32 11.53 -33.78 11.96
C LEU A 32 12.07 -33.06 13.20
N ALA A 33 11.81 -33.57 14.40
CA ALA A 33 12.22 -32.98 15.66
C ALA A 33 13.73 -32.73 15.69
N GLY A 34 14.12 -31.55 16.18
CA GLY A 34 15.51 -31.10 16.26
C GLY A 34 16.07 -30.48 14.97
N ARG A 35 15.42 -30.67 13.81
CA ARG A 35 15.80 -30.01 12.54
C ARG A 35 14.86 -28.87 12.16
N TYR A 36 13.57 -29.03 12.45
CA TYR A 36 12.52 -28.05 12.19
C TYR A 36 11.70 -27.82 13.46
N ALA A 37 11.15 -26.61 13.60
CA ALA A 37 10.03 -26.41 14.51
C ALA A 37 8.81 -27.06 13.87
N THR A 38 8.01 -27.78 14.64
CA THR A 38 6.84 -28.49 14.09
C THR A 38 5.60 -28.29 14.95
N ARG A 39 4.48 -27.97 14.30
CA ARG A 39 3.18 -27.88 14.94
C ARG A 39 2.11 -28.50 14.05
N ALA A 40 1.28 -29.35 14.64
CA ALA A 40 0.06 -29.79 13.99
C ALA A 40 -1.06 -28.83 14.41
N VAL A 41 -1.72 -28.23 13.42
CA VAL A 41 -2.78 -27.25 13.65
C VAL A 41 -4.10 -27.98 13.82
N ASP A 42 -4.84 -27.66 14.88
CA ASP A 42 -6.22 -28.10 15.03
C ASP A 42 -7.11 -27.22 14.16
N LEU A 43 -7.73 -27.82 13.14
CA LEU A 43 -8.62 -27.14 12.19
C LEU A 43 -10.09 -27.19 12.63
N SER A 44 -10.36 -27.66 13.85
CA SER A 44 -11.71 -27.73 14.41
C SER A 44 -12.25 -26.33 14.69
N LEU A 45 -13.46 -26.05 14.20
CA LEU A 45 -14.19 -24.81 14.38
C LEU A 45 -15.65 -25.11 14.76
N PRO A 46 -16.33 -24.23 15.51
CA PRO A 46 -17.78 -24.30 15.66
C PRO A 46 -18.48 -24.27 14.29
N ALA A 47 -19.61 -24.98 14.16
CA ALA A 47 -20.28 -25.21 12.87
C ALA A 47 -20.55 -23.92 12.09
N GLU A 48 -20.99 -22.87 12.77
CA GLU A 48 -21.29 -21.55 12.20
C GLU A 48 -20.05 -20.80 11.68
N ALA A 49 -18.86 -21.17 12.17
CA ALA A 49 -17.58 -20.53 11.82
C ALA A 49 -16.80 -21.31 10.75
N VAL A 50 -17.20 -22.54 10.44
CA VAL A 50 -16.50 -23.40 9.48
C VAL A 50 -16.52 -22.78 8.07
N SER A 51 -15.33 -22.46 7.58
CA SER A 51 -15.04 -22.08 6.19
C SER A 51 -13.57 -22.35 5.89
N MET A 52 -13.22 -22.60 4.62
CA MET A 52 -11.81 -22.73 4.21
C MET A 52 -11.00 -21.51 4.66
N ALA A 53 -11.58 -20.32 4.50
CA ALA A 53 -10.92 -19.08 4.89
C ALA A 53 -10.69 -18.96 6.41
N ALA A 54 -11.60 -19.45 7.25
CA ALA A 54 -11.42 -19.47 8.70
C ALA A 54 -10.33 -20.46 9.12
N MET A 55 -10.28 -21.64 8.49
CA MET A 55 -9.22 -22.62 8.73
C MET A 55 -7.85 -22.09 8.32
N ALA A 56 -7.75 -21.41 7.17
CA ALA A 56 -6.51 -20.76 6.75
C ALA A 56 -6.04 -19.69 7.75
N ARG A 57 -6.95 -18.95 8.38
CA ARG A 57 -6.62 -18.01 9.47
C ARG A 57 -6.07 -18.71 10.71
N LEU A 58 -6.53 -19.92 11.04
CA LEU A 58 -5.93 -20.72 12.13
C LEU A 58 -4.48 -21.10 11.80
N VAL A 59 -4.19 -21.41 10.54
CA VAL A 59 -2.81 -21.69 10.08
C VAL A 59 -1.92 -20.45 10.25
N LEU A 60 -2.38 -19.28 9.80
CA LEU A 60 -1.63 -18.03 9.94
C LEU A 60 -1.43 -17.65 11.41
N ALA A 61 -2.47 -17.78 12.25
CA ALA A 61 -2.37 -17.56 13.68
C ALA A 61 -1.36 -18.51 14.34
N ALA A 62 -1.33 -19.78 13.93
CA ALA A 62 -0.33 -20.74 14.41
C ALA A 62 1.09 -20.34 14.02
N MET A 63 1.31 -19.72 12.84
CA MET A 63 2.61 -19.18 12.47
C MET A 63 3.02 -18.01 13.37
N ASP A 64 2.08 -17.11 13.66
CA ASP A 64 2.33 -15.93 14.49
C ASP A 64 2.59 -16.31 15.96
N GLU A 65 1.82 -17.27 16.51
CA GLU A 65 2.04 -17.83 17.84
C GLU A 65 3.38 -18.56 17.95
N GLU A 66 3.77 -19.26 16.89
CA GLU A 66 5.10 -19.84 16.80
C GLU A 66 6.15 -18.77 16.46
N GLY A 67 5.83 -17.50 16.19
CA GLY A 67 6.83 -16.49 15.86
C GLY A 67 7.66 -16.87 14.62
N TYR A 68 6.99 -17.19 13.51
CA TYR A 68 7.66 -17.38 12.21
C TYR A 68 7.00 -16.56 11.09
N ALA A 69 7.84 -15.93 10.28
CA ALA A 69 7.42 -15.11 9.14
C ALA A 69 6.93 -16.00 7.99
N ARG A 70 7.52 -17.18 7.81
CA ARG A 70 7.11 -18.17 6.81
C ARG A 70 7.09 -19.59 7.38
N ALA A 71 6.31 -20.47 6.75
CA ALA A 71 6.24 -21.88 7.13
C ALA A 71 6.13 -22.80 5.92
N HIS A 72 6.63 -24.03 6.05
CA HIS A 72 6.29 -25.13 5.17
C HIS A 72 4.92 -25.68 5.56
N LEU A 73 3.98 -25.75 4.62
CA LEU A 73 2.64 -26.26 4.90
C LEU A 73 2.52 -27.69 4.37
N VAL A 74 2.19 -28.63 5.27
CA VAL A 74 2.00 -30.05 4.96
C VAL A 74 0.55 -30.41 5.21
N GLY A 75 -0.23 -30.54 4.14
CA GLY A 75 -1.66 -30.81 4.20
C GLY A 75 -2.04 -32.17 3.62
N LEU A 76 -2.90 -32.89 4.34
CA LEU A 76 -3.49 -34.15 3.88
C LEU A 76 -5.00 -34.02 3.69
N SER A 77 -5.51 -34.46 2.54
CA SER A 77 -6.95 -34.40 2.22
C SER A 77 -7.49 -32.97 2.36
N MET A 78 -8.48 -32.72 3.23
CA MET A 78 -8.96 -31.37 3.57
C MET A 78 -7.81 -30.41 3.96
N GLY A 79 -6.80 -30.88 4.68
CA GLY A 79 -5.64 -30.06 5.05
C GLY A 79 -4.85 -29.55 3.85
N GLY A 80 -4.85 -30.29 2.73
CA GLY A 80 -4.27 -29.83 1.46
C GLY A 80 -5.08 -28.71 0.81
N VAL A 81 -6.41 -28.79 0.91
CA VAL A 81 -7.34 -27.73 0.47
C VAL A 81 -7.13 -26.46 1.31
N VAL A 82 -6.95 -26.61 2.63
CA VAL A 82 -6.60 -25.50 3.54
C VAL A 82 -5.23 -24.91 3.21
N ALA A 83 -4.23 -25.73 2.86
CA ALA A 83 -2.92 -25.22 2.43
C ALA A 83 -3.02 -24.36 1.16
N LEU A 84 -3.84 -24.77 0.19
CA LEU A 84 -4.12 -23.98 -1.02
C LEU A 84 -4.83 -22.66 -0.68
N GLU A 85 -5.79 -22.69 0.24
CA GLU A 85 -6.46 -21.46 0.73
C GLU A 85 -5.49 -20.53 1.47
N THR A 86 -4.61 -21.06 2.33
CA THR A 86 -3.58 -20.26 3.01
C THR A 86 -2.65 -19.59 2.00
N PHE A 87 -2.22 -20.32 0.96
CA PHE A 87 -1.44 -19.74 -0.13
C PHE A 87 -2.22 -18.68 -0.91
N ALA A 88 -3.52 -18.87 -1.14
CA ALA A 88 -4.36 -17.88 -1.82
C ALA A 88 -4.50 -16.57 -1.02
N GLN A 89 -4.51 -16.65 0.31
CA GLN A 89 -4.67 -15.49 1.19
C GLN A 89 -3.36 -14.76 1.48
N ALA A 90 -2.24 -15.50 1.61
CA ALA A 90 -0.96 -14.97 2.05
C ALA A 90 0.21 -15.75 1.43
N PRO A 91 0.44 -15.66 0.11
CA PRO A 91 1.49 -16.41 -0.58
C PRO A 91 2.89 -16.12 -0.01
N GLU A 92 3.14 -14.89 0.45
CA GLU A 92 4.40 -14.47 1.06
C GLU A 92 4.72 -15.17 2.39
N ARG A 93 3.70 -15.77 3.04
CA ARG A 93 3.83 -16.50 4.31
C ARG A 93 4.13 -18.00 4.08
N VAL A 94 4.08 -18.50 2.85
CA VAL A 94 4.27 -19.92 2.54
C VAL A 94 5.66 -20.15 1.97
N ARG A 95 6.45 -21.02 2.61
CA ARG A 95 7.80 -21.37 2.13
C ARG A 95 7.79 -22.50 1.11
N SER A 96 6.99 -23.54 1.38
CA SER A 96 6.77 -24.64 0.45
C SER A 96 5.44 -25.33 0.77
N LEU A 97 4.91 -26.07 -0.21
CA LEU A 97 3.67 -26.81 -0.09
C LEU A 97 3.93 -28.32 -0.18
N THR A 98 3.33 -29.10 0.71
CA THR A 98 3.15 -30.55 0.55
C THR A 98 1.67 -30.86 0.55
N LEU A 99 1.17 -31.36 -0.59
CA LEU A 99 -0.23 -31.65 -0.83
C LEU A 99 -0.40 -33.18 -0.99
N ALA A 100 -0.89 -33.84 0.06
CA ALA A 100 -1.05 -35.28 0.13
C ALA A 100 -2.52 -35.70 0.02
N ASN A 101 -2.83 -36.69 -0.83
CA ASN A 101 -4.17 -37.28 -0.96
C ASN A 101 -5.29 -36.22 -1.06
N THR A 102 -5.06 -35.16 -1.86
CA THR A 102 -5.91 -33.96 -1.90
C THR A 102 -6.26 -33.56 -3.35
N TRP A 103 -6.95 -32.44 -3.52
CA TRP A 103 -7.45 -31.96 -4.81
C TRP A 103 -7.45 -30.43 -4.88
N ALA A 104 -7.43 -29.89 -6.10
CA ALA A 104 -7.67 -28.46 -6.34
C ALA A 104 -9.16 -28.15 -6.59
N HIS A 105 -9.90 -29.11 -7.16
CA HIS A 105 -11.34 -29.00 -7.41
C HIS A 105 -11.97 -30.40 -7.50
N MET A 106 -13.17 -30.57 -6.96
CA MET A 106 -13.94 -31.83 -7.02
C MET A 106 -15.23 -31.62 -7.79
N ALA A 107 -15.34 -32.22 -8.98
CA ALA A 107 -16.49 -32.01 -9.87
C ALA A 107 -17.82 -32.50 -9.27
N ASP A 108 -17.80 -33.64 -8.57
CA ASP A 108 -18.98 -34.20 -7.88
C ASP A 108 -19.01 -33.81 -6.40
N GLY A 109 -18.71 -32.56 -6.08
CA GLY A 109 -18.73 -32.07 -4.71
C GLY A 109 -20.11 -32.19 -4.05
N ALA A 110 -21.17 -31.77 -4.76
CA ALA A 110 -22.53 -31.78 -4.25
C ALA A 110 -23.07 -33.20 -4.00
N GLY A 111 -22.76 -34.16 -4.88
CA GLY A 111 -23.15 -35.56 -4.71
C GLY A 111 -22.49 -36.19 -3.49
N ARG A 112 -21.20 -35.91 -3.27
CA ARG A 112 -20.44 -36.37 -2.09
C ARG A 112 -20.97 -35.79 -0.79
N VAL A 113 -21.36 -34.51 -0.77
CA VAL A 113 -22.01 -33.87 0.38
C VAL A 113 -23.35 -34.56 0.66
N ALA A 114 -24.20 -34.73 -0.35
CA ALA A 114 -25.50 -35.38 -0.17
C ALA A 114 -25.36 -36.83 0.36
N TRP A 115 -24.37 -37.56 -0.15
CA TRP A 115 -24.07 -38.92 0.32
C TRP A 115 -23.65 -38.94 1.79
N VAL A 116 -22.70 -38.11 2.22
CA VAL A 116 -22.26 -38.08 3.62
C VAL A 116 -23.38 -37.61 4.55
N THR A 117 -24.21 -36.65 4.14
CA THR A 117 -25.39 -36.23 4.90
C THR A 117 -26.33 -37.41 5.15
N GLY A 118 -26.60 -38.23 4.12
CA GLY A 118 -27.45 -39.41 4.24
C GLY A 118 -26.87 -40.46 5.20
N GLU A 119 -25.59 -40.77 5.08
CA GLU A 119 -24.94 -41.76 5.95
C GLU A 119 -24.83 -41.29 7.41
N LEU A 120 -24.53 -40.00 7.63
CA LEU A 120 -24.52 -39.40 8.98
C LEU A 120 -25.93 -39.42 9.60
N ALA A 121 -26.97 -39.13 8.83
CA ALA A 121 -28.35 -39.22 9.31
C ALA A 121 -28.75 -40.68 9.66
N ALA A 122 -28.25 -41.66 8.91
CA ALA A 122 -28.56 -43.07 9.11
C ALA A 122 -27.82 -43.71 10.29
N ARG A 123 -26.55 -43.35 10.52
CA ARG A 123 -25.64 -44.06 11.44
C ARG A 123 -25.17 -43.23 12.63
N GLY A 124 -25.37 -41.91 12.60
CA GLY A 124 -24.66 -40.97 13.44
C GLY A 124 -23.15 -40.92 13.13
N LEU A 125 -22.45 -39.90 13.60
CA LEU A 125 -21.01 -39.76 13.33
C LEU A 125 -20.19 -40.95 13.83
N PRO A 126 -20.36 -41.47 15.08
CA PRO A 126 -19.59 -42.64 15.53
C PRO A 126 -19.82 -43.91 14.70
N GLY A 127 -21.06 -44.15 14.27
CA GLY A 127 -21.41 -45.30 13.45
C GLY A 127 -20.93 -45.17 12.01
N PHE A 128 -20.89 -43.93 11.48
CA PHE A 128 -20.28 -43.63 10.20
C PHE A 128 -18.77 -43.87 10.25
N SER A 129 -18.07 -43.31 11.24
CA SER A 129 -16.62 -43.45 11.40
C SER A 129 -16.19 -44.90 11.52
N ALA A 130 -16.85 -45.69 12.37
CA ALA A 130 -16.50 -47.11 12.54
C ALA A 130 -16.65 -47.94 11.24
N TRP A 131 -17.51 -47.49 10.33
CA TRP A 131 -17.77 -48.16 9.06
C TRP A 131 -16.87 -47.65 7.92
N SER A 132 -16.66 -46.34 7.80
CA SER A 132 -15.97 -45.73 6.66
C SER A 132 -14.46 -45.68 6.82
N VAL A 133 -13.96 -45.35 8.01
CA VAL A 133 -12.53 -45.11 8.28
C VAL A 133 -11.64 -46.32 7.96
N PRO A 134 -12.01 -47.59 8.26
CA PRO A 134 -11.18 -48.73 7.88
C PRO A 134 -10.88 -48.83 6.38
N GLY A 135 -11.80 -48.35 5.52
CA GLY A 135 -11.61 -48.34 4.07
C GLY A 135 -10.64 -47.26 3.57
N LEU A 136 -10.19 -46.35 4.44
CA LEU A 136 -9.27 -45.25 4.11
C LEU A 136 -7.79 -45.61 4.33
N PHE A 137 -7.52 -46.80 4.86
CA PHE A 137 -6.17 -47.29 5.15
C PHE A 137 -5.80 -48.48 4.28
N ALA A 138 -4.50 -48.70 4.11
CA ALA A 138 -4.00 -49.91 3.47
C ALA A 138 -4.29 -51.15 4.34
N PRO A 139 -4.47 -52.35 3.74
CA PRO A 139 -4.71 -53.58 4.50
C PRO A 139 -3.60 -53.96 5.48
N THR A 140 -2.40 -53.40 5.30
CA THR A 140 -1.21 -53.64 6.12
C THR A 140 -1.08 -52.68 7.31
N THR A 141 -1.96 -51.69 7.43
CA THR A 141 -1.87 -50.66 8.47
C THR A 141 -2.23 -51.23 9.83
N ASP A 142 -1.48 -50.83 10.86
CA ASP A 142 -1.73 -51.26 12.24
C ASP A 142 -3.18 -50.92 12.65
N PRO A 143 -3.99 -51.93 13.04
CA PRO A 143 -5.35 -51.70 13.49
C PRO A 143 -5.47 -50.67 14.61
N ALA A 144 -4.46 -50.51 15.48
CA ALA A 144 -4.47 -49.51 16.53
C ALA A 144 -4.49 -48.07 15.98
N VAL A 145 -3.81 -47.82 14.85
CA VAL A 145 -3.81 -46.51 14.16
C VAL A 145 -5.19 -46.22 13.57
N VAL A 146 -5.81 -47.24 12.96
CA VAL A 146 -7.17 -47.14 12.40
C VAL A 146 -8.18 -46.84 13.51
N GLN A 147 -8.10 -47.53 14.65
CA GLN A 147 -8.98 -47.31 15.80
C GLN A 147 -8.79 -45.92 16.43
N ALA A 148 -7.56 -45.40 16.49
CA ALA A 148 -7.31 -44.06 16.97
C ALA A 148 -7.99 -42.98 16.10
N LEU A 149 -7.96 -43.16 14.76
CA LEU A 149 -8.65 -42.24 13.86
C LEU A 149 -10.18 -42.36 13.96
N ILE A 150 -10.72 -43.57 14.08
CA ILE A 150 -12.15 -43.79 14.34
C ILE A 150 -12.59 -43.04 15.59
N ALA A 151 -11.83 -43.16 16.69
CA ALA A 151 -12.14 -42.50 17.95
C ALA A 151 -12.08 -40.97 17.82
N GLY A 152 -11.06 -40.44 17.13
CA GLY A 152 -10.89 -39.01 16.90
C GLY A 152 -12.01 -38.40 16.05
N GLU A 153 -12.41 -39.06 14.96
CA GLU A 153 -13.52 -38.62 14.12
C GLU A 153 -14.86 -38.72 14.85
N SER A 154 -15.09 -39.83 15.56
CA SER A 154 -16.33 -40.08 16.31
C SER A 154 -16.60 -39.03 17.39
N ALA A 155 -15.56 -38.38 17.90
CA ALA A 155 -15.64 -37.38 18.96
C ALA A 155 -15.95 -35.96 18.45
N LYS A 156 -16.02 -35.74 17.13
CA LYS A 156 -16.27 -34.42 16.56
C LYS A 156 -17.74 -34.02 16.68
N ASP A 157 -17.97 -32.71 16.62
CA ASP A 157 -19.31 -32.18 16.45
C ASP A 157 -19.86 -32.56 15.05
N PRO A 158 -21.00 -33.27 14.95
CA PRO A 158 -21.53 -33.74 13.67
C PRO A 158 -21.91 -32.62 12.70
N GLU A 159 -22.36 -31.47 13.22
CA GLU A 159 -22.77 -30.33 12.40
C GLU A 159 -21.54 -29.63 11.80
N ALA A 160 -20.51 -29.37 12.62
CA ALA A 160 -19.24 -28.85 12.16
C ALA A 160 -18.53 -29.82 11.20
N TYR A 161 -18.61 -31.13 11.47
CA TYR A 161 -18.07 -32.16 10.58
C TYR A 161 -18.73 -32.12 9.21
N LEU A 162 -20.07 -32.11 9.15
CA LEU A 162 -20.79 -32.00 7.88
C LEU A 162 -20.48 -30.67 7.17
N ARG A 163 -20.39 -29.57 7.92
CA ARG A 163 -20.05 -28.26 7.36
C ARG A 163 -18.67 -28.26 6.72
N CYS A 164 -17.69 -29.00 7.26
CA CYS A 164 -16.37 -29.16 6.65
C CYS A 164 -16.48 -29.80 5.26
N TRP A 165 -17.32 -30.84 5.10
CA TRP A 165 -17.58 -31.47 3.81
C TRP A 165 -18.18 -30.50 2.79
N GLU A 166 -19.14 -29.68 3.22
CA GLU A 166 -19.76 -28.67 2.37
C GLU A 166 -18.74 -27.64 1.86
N VAL A 167 -17.90 -27.10 2.75
CA VAL A 167 -16.99 -26.01 2.39
C VAL A 167 -15.77 -26.50 1.60
N MET A 168 -15.24 -27.70 1.87
CA MET A 168 -14.05 -28.22 1.18
C MET A 168 -14.34 -28.66 -0.26
N PHE A 169 -15.59 -28.99 -0.58
CA PHE A 169 -16.01 -29.36 -1.94
C PHE A 169 -16.62 -28.22 -2.74
N ALA A 170 -16.98 -27.10 -2.10
CA ALA A 170 -17.51 -25.92 -2.79
C ALA A 170 -16.44 -25.08 -3.51
N VAL A 171 -15.16 -25.31 -3.24
CA VAL A 171 -14.04 -24.50 -3.73
C VAL A 171 -13.45 -25.00 -5.07
N ASP A 172 -12.86 -24.08 -5.82
CA ASP A 172 -12.13 -24.35 -7.06
C ASP A 172 -10.81 -23.56 -7.09
N TYR A 173 -9.71 -24.25 -6.79
CA TYR A 173 -8.36 -23.68 -6.80
C TYR A 173 -7.63 -23.88 -8.12
N ARG A 174 -8.25 -24.42 -9.18
CA ARG A 174 -7.58 -24.56 -10.49
C ARG A 174 -7.02 -23.23 -11.02
N PRO A 175 -7.70 -22.07 -10.88
CA PRO A 175 -7.14 -20.78 -11.29
C PRO A 175 -5.94 -20.33 -10.46
N LEU A 176 -5.73 -20.88 -9.26
CA LEU A 176 -4.60 -20.58 -8.39
C LEU A 176 -3.34 -21.34 -8.79
N LEU A 177 -3.47 -22.54 -9.35
CA LEU A 177 -2.34 -23.46 -9.56
C LEU A 177 -1.19 -22.84 -10.37
N ALA A 178 -1.51 -22.10 -11.43
CA ALA A 178 -0.49 -21.44 -12.27
C ALA A 178 0.24 -20.29 -11.56
N LYS A 179 -0.23 -19.85 -10.39
CA LYS A 179 0.38 -18.78 -9.57
C LYS A 179 1.25 -19.32 -8.44
N ILE A 180 1.28 -20.64 -8.23
CA ILE A 180 2.11 -21.26 -7.20
C ILE A 180 3.55 -21.29 -7.71
N ASP A 181 4.39 -20.44 -7.10
CA ASP A 181 5.81 -20.26 -7.44
C ASP A 181 6.76 -20.85 -6.37
N VAL A 182 6.21 -21.33 -5.26
CA VAL A 182 6.97 -22.01 -4.20
C VAL A 182 7.19 -23.49 -4.51
N PRO A 183 8.28 -24.12 -4.00
CA PRO A 183 8.48 -25.56 -4.15
C PRO A 183 7.25 -26.35 -3.68
N THR A 184 6.80 -27.31 -4.49
CA THR A 184 5.58 -28.08 -4.18
C THR A 184 5.82 -29.60 -4.28
N LEU A 185 5.49 -30.35 -3.24
CA LEU A 185 5.49 -31.81 -3.21
C LEU A 185 4.05 -32.32 -3.24
N LEU A 186 3.76 -33.25 -4.16
CA LEU A 186 2.49 -33.95 -4.21
C LEU A 186 2.73 -35.41 -3.80
N ILE A 187 1.92 -35.93 -2.88
CA ILE A 187 2.02 -37.32 -2.41
C ILE A 187 0.70 -38.04 -2.65
N GLY A 188 0.74 -39.07 -3.49
CA GLY A 188 -0.39 -39.92 -3.84
C GLY A 188 -0.31 -41.31 -3.21
N GLY A 189 -1.47 -41.90 -2.97
CA GLY A 189 -1.63 -43.30 -2.59
C GLY A 189 -2.46 -44.02 -3.65
N PRO A 190 -1.91 -44.94 -4.45
CA PRO A 190 -2.67 -45.62 -5.50
C PRO A 190 -3.84 -46.47 -5.00
N LEU A 191 -3.91 -46.79 -3.70
CA LEU A 191 -5.02 -47.51 -3.08
C LEU A 191 -6.14 -46.58 -2.58
N ASP A 192 -5.99 -45.26 -2.69
CA ASP A 192 -6.92 -44.26 -2.17
C ASP A 192 -8.26 -44.26 -2.93
N PRO A 193 -9.38 -44.64 -2.29
CA PRO A 193 -10.68 -44.70 -2.95
C PRO A 193 -11.38 -43.33 -2.99
N VAL A 194 -10.87 -42.32 -2.29
CA VAL A 194 -11.52 -41.01 -2.09
C VAL A 194 -10.91 -39.97 -3.00
N THR A 195 -9.57 -39.88 -3.01
CA THR A 195 -8.78 -38.88 -3.74
C THR A 195 -7.68 -39.56 -4.57
N PRO A 196 -8.04 -40.33 -5.62
CA PRO A 196 -7.08 -41.06 -6.43
C PRO A 196 -6.03 -40.10 -7.03
N THR A 197 -4.76 -40.55 -7.12
CA THR A 197 -3.67 -39.73 -7.69
C THR A 197 -4.03 -39.19 -9.07
N GLU A 198 -4.61 -40.05 -9.92
CA GLU A 198 -5.16 -39.66 -11.21
C GLU A 198 -6.70 -39.62 -11.16
N PRO A 199 -7.35 -38.51 -11.59
CA PRO A 199 -6.77 -37.32 -12.21
C PRO A 199 -6.38 -36.20 -11.23
N LEU A 200 -6.59 -36.35 -9.92
CA LEU A 200 -6.63 -35.20 -9.00
C LEU A 200 -5.26 -34.56 -8.77
N LEU A 201 -4.28 -35.33 -8.30
CA LEU A 201 -2.92 -34.82 -8.07
C LEU A 201 -2.17 -34.64 -9.39
N THR A 202 -2.45 -35.46 -10.41
CA THR A 202 -1.85 -35.26 -11.75
C THR A 202 -2.27 -33.93 -12.38
N THR A 203 -3.51 -33.47 -12.15
CA THR A 203 -3.96 -32.13 -12.57
C THR A 203 -3.16 -31.02 -11.88
N ILE A 204 -2.87 -31.18 -10.59
CA ILE A 204 -2.04 -30.21 -9.85
C ILE A 204 -0.60 -30.23 -10.38
N ALA A 205 -0.04 -31.42 -10.59
CA ALA A 205 1.32 -31.61 -11.11
C ALA A 205 1.51 -30.95 -12.48
N GLN A 206 0.50 -31.02 -13.34
CA GLN A 206 0.54 -30.42 -14.68
C GLN A 206 0.43 -28.88 -14.65
N ALA A 207 -0.26 -28.32 -13.66
CA ALA A 207 -0.55 -26.88 -13.60
C ALA A 207 0.44 -26.09 -12.74
N VAL A 208 1.15 -26.73 -11.81
CA VAL A 208 2.12 -26.10 -10.91
C VAL A 208 3.56 -26.40 -11.40
N PRO A 209 4.29 -25.42 -11.95
CA PRO A 209 5.61 -25.66 -12.55
C PRO A 209 6.66 -26.22 -11.59
N THR A 210 6.52 -25.93 -10.30
CA THR A 210 7.45 -26.32 -9.22
C THR A 210 7.06 -27.64 -8.55
N ALA A 211 6.03 -28.34 -9.04
CA ALA A 211 5.51 -29.54 -8.42
C ALA A 211 6.32 -30.80 -8.74
N ARG A 212 6.55 -31.64 -7.72
CA ARG A 212 7.03 -33.02 -7.87
C ARG A 212 6.01 -33.98 -7.29
N LEU A 213 5.54 -34.93 -8.11
CA LEU A 213 4.63 -35.99 -7.68
C LEU A 213 5.40 -37.24 -7.22
N VAL A 214 5.01 -37.79 -6.07
CA VAL A 214 5.51 -39.05 -5.51
C VAL A 214 4.31 -39.93 -5.17
N ASP A 215 4.23 -41.11 -5.79
CA ASP A 215 3.26 -42.13 -5.40
C ASP A 215 3.88 -43.11 -4.39
N LEU A 216 3.09 -43.49 -3.38
CA LEU A 216 3.44 -44.48 -2.37
C LEU A 216 2.63 -45.76 -2.63
N PRO A 217 3.17 -46.80 -3.30
CA PRO A 217 2.38 -47.90 -3.88
C PRO A 217 1.51 -48.71 -2.90
N GLY A 218 1.95 -48.84 -1.65
CA GLY A 218 1.19 -49.51 -0.59
C GLY A 218 0.36 -48.56 0.30
N ALA A 219 0.13 -47.32 -0.11
CA ALA A 219 -0.64 -46.33 0.65
C ALA A 219 -2.04 -46.10 0.04
N SER A 220 -3.01 -45.91 0.93
CA SER A 220 -4.37 -45.45 0.66
C SER A 220 -4.49 -43.95 1.02
N HIS A 221 -5.64 -43.51 1.53
CA HIS A 221 -5.98 -42.12 1.79
C HIS A 221 -5.14 -41.47 2.89
N PHE A 222 -4.81 -42.22 3.94
CA PHE A 222 -3.92 -41.76 5.01
C PHE A 222 -2.48 -42.18 4.74
N SER A 223 -1.91 -41.71 3.63
CA SER A 223 -0.57 -42.12 3.19
C SER A 223 0.54 -41.82 4.20
N ASN A 224 0.35 -40.82 5.05
CA ASN A 224 1.26 -40.48 6.15
C ASN A 224 1.27 -41.52 7.28
N LEU A 225 0.21 -42.34 7.40
CA LEU A 225 0.05 -43.38 8.41
C LEU A 225 0.19 -44.79 7.83
N ASP A 226 -0.19 -45.01 6.57
CA ASP A 226 -0.01 -46.30 5.89
C ASP A 226 1.46 -46.63 5.64
N GLN A 227 2.26 -45.62 5.27
CA GLN A 227 3.69 -45.77 5.00
C GLN A 227 4.48 -44.60 5.61
N PRO A 228 4.53 -44.50 6.95
CA PRO A 228 5.08 -43.33 7.64
C PRO A 228 6.54 -43.09 7.31
N GLU A 229 7.37 -44.12 7.13
CA GLU A 229 8.79 -43.97 6.78
C GLU A 229 8.97 -43.47 5.34
N ALA A 230 8.18 -43.97 4.39
CA ALA A 230 8.27 -43.57 2.97
C ALA A 230 7.77 -42.12 2.79
N PHE A 231 6.64 -41.79 3.40
CA PHE A 231 6.09 -40.44 3.43
C PHE A 231 7.11 -39.44 4.03
N THR A 232 7.65 -39.78 5.21
CA THR A 232 8.62 -38.93 5.92
C THR A 232 9.89 -38.72 5.11
N ARG A 233 10.37 -39.75 4.40
CA ARG A 233 11.55 -39.65 3.53
C ARG A 233 11.31 -38.68 2.37
N ALA A 234 10.14 -38.75 1.72
CA ALA A 234 9.77 -37.82 0.65
C ALA A 234 9.65 -36.38 1.18
N LEU A 235 9.02 -36.20 2.35
CA LEU A 235 8.87 -34.91 3.02
C LEU A 235 10.23 -34.31 3.40
N ILE A 236 11.12 -35.05 4.08
CA ILE A 236 12.45 -34.55 4.45
C ILE A 236 13.26 -34.15 3.22
N GLY A 237 13.20 -34.94 2.15
CA GLY A 237 13.85 -34.60 0.88
C GLY A 237 13.35 -33.26 0.35
N HIS A 238 12.03 -33.07 0.29
CA HIS A 238 11.42 -31.83 -0.16
C HIS A 238 11.76 -30.62 0.74
N LEU A 239 11.63 -30.75 2.06
CA LEU A 239 11.94 -29.66 3.00
C LEU A 239 13.41 -29.23 2.92
N ARG A 240 14.32 -30.18 2.70
CA ARG A 240 15.74 -29.89 2.49
C ARG A 240 15.99 -29.15 1.17
N ASP A 241 15.33 -29.58 0.10
CA ASP A 241 15.49 -28.98 -1.24
C ASP A 241 14.83 -27.59 -1.30
N ALA A 242 13.79 -27.33 -0.50
CA ALA A 242 13.10 -26.04 -0.36
C ALA A 242 13.77 -25.07 0.64
N ARG A 243 14.90 -25.46 1.23
CA ARG A 243 15.62 -24.67 2.22
C ARG A 243 16.28 -23.46 1.57
N ALA A 244 16.09 -22.28 2.15
CA ALA A 244 16.81 -21.05 1.76
C ALA A 244 17.69 -20.55 2.92
N PRO A 245 18.68 -19.68 2.67
CA PRO A 245 19.60 -19.19 3.71
C PRO A 245 18.91 -18.35 4.81
N ASP A 246 17.72 -17.80 4.52
CA ASP A 246 16.95 -16.94 5.42
C ASP A 246 16.48 -17.65 6.70
N ASP A 247 16.52 -16.92 7.81
CA ASP A 247 15.97 -17.31 9.11
C ASP A 247 14.51 -16.84 9.22
N ASP A 248 13.55 -17.77 9.22
CA ASP A 248 12.13 -17.42 9.25
C ASP A 248 11.65 -17.10 10.68
N ARG A 249 12.49 -17.24 11.70
CA ARG A 249 12.12 -16.90 13.08
C ARG A 249 11.84 -15.41 13.17
N VAL A 250 10.62 -15.07 13.58
CA VAL A 250 10.29 -13.78 14.16
C VAL A 250 10.75 -13.88 15.61
N SER A 251 11.82 -13.19 15.97
CA SER A 251 12.28 -13.14 17.35
C SER A 251 11.07 -12.78 18.24
N PRO A 252 10.71 -13.58 19.27
CA PRO A 252 9.87 -13.05 20.34
C PRO A 252 10.58 -11.81 20.87
N ASP A 253 9.86 -10.72 21.18
CA ASP A 253 10.37 -9.41 21.65
C ASP A 253 11.40 -9.54 22.81
N VAL A 254 12.60 -10.02 22.53
CA VAL A 254 13.81 -9.64 23.21
C VAL A 254 14.17 -8.39 22.44
N GLN A 255 13.89 -7.22 23.02
CA GLN A 255 14.42 -5.97 22.50
C GLN A 255 15.92 -6.18 22.35
N SER A 256 16.39 -6.39 21.12
CA SER A 256 17.82 -6.39 20.86
C SER A 256 18.29 -5.00 21.28
N GLU A 257 19.36 -4.96 22.03
CA GLU A 257 19.93 -3.72 22.54
C GLU A 257 21.08 -3.32 21.62
N VAL A 258 21.13 -2.05 21.25
CA VAL A 258 22.23 -1.47 20.48
C VAL A 258 22.95 -0.49 21.38
N THR A 259 24.25 -0.68 21.54
CA THR A 259 25.11 0.30 22.20
C THR A 259 25.43 1.39 21.20
N LEU A 260 24.97 2.60 21.47
CA LEU A 260 25.35 3.77 20.71
C LEU A 260 26.56 4.47 21.39
N PRO A 261 27.52 4.98 20.60
CA PRO A 261 28.76 5.55 21.14
C PRO A 261 28.49 6.85 21.92
N GLU A 262 29.49 7.30 22.67
CA GLU A 262 29.48 8.64 23.26
C GLU A 262 29.57 9.72 22.15
N GLY A 263 29.05 10.91 22.43
CA GLY A 263 29.07 12.01 21.47
C GLY A 263 28.25 13.20 21.95
N THR A 264 27.85 14.07 21.03
CA THR A 264 26.87 15.12 21.31
C THR A 264 25.44 14.60 21.13
N CYS A 265 24.46 15.30 21.67
CA CYS A 265 23.05 15.03 21.40
C CYS A 265 22.70 15.11 19.90
N ALA A 266 23.34 16.01 19.15
CA ALA A 266 23.24 16.06 17.69
C ALA A 266 23.71 14.76 17.03
N ARG A 267 24.84 14.18 17.47
CA ARG A 267 25.30 12.88 16.99
C ARG A 267 24.32 11.77 17.33
N ARG A 268 23.83 11.74 18.58
CA ARG A 268 22.81 10.77 19.02
C ARG A 268 21.54 10.86 18.19
N LEU A 269 21.10 12.06 17.80
CA LEU A 269 19.93 12.24 16.93
C LEU A 269 20.14 11.55 15.58
N LEU A 270 21.31 11.73 14.94
CA LEU A 270 21.62 11.10 13.66
C LEU A 270 21.69 9.56 13.77
N ASP A 271 22.33 9.05 14.83
CA ASP A 271 22.40 7.61 15.10
C ASP A 271 21.00 7.00 15.24
N LEU A 272 20.11 7.68 15.98
CA LEU A 272 18.74 7.21 16.17
C LEU A 272 17.90 7.32 14.91
N LEU A 273 18.04 8.39 14.11
CA LEU A 273 17.35 8.51 12.82
C LEU A 273 17.69 7.30 11.92
N GLN A 274 18.98 6.99 11.78
CA GLN A 274 19.45 5.83 11.03
C GLN A 274 18.89 4.52 11.63
N LEU A 275 19.02 4.35 12.95
CA LEU A 275 18.56 3.14 13.65
C LEU A 275 17.05 2.91 13.51
N ARG A 276 16.26 3.98 13.36
CA ARG A 276 14.80 3.91 13.18
C ARG A 276 14.35 3.91 11.72
N GLY A 277 15.27 3.70 10.77
CA GLY A 277 14.94 3.53 9.36
C GLY A 277 14.66 4.84 8.62
N VAL A 278 15.11 5.98 9.14
CA VAL A 278 15.19 7.23 8.36
C VAL A 278 16.43 7.14 7.48
N GLU A 279 16.21 7.13 6.18
CA GLU A 279 17.23 6.94 5.16
C GLU A 279 17.74 8.28 4.60
N ALA A 280 16.93 9.34 4.70
CA ALA A 280 17.25 10.65 4.16
C ALA A 280 16.89 11.80 5.11
N LEU A 281 17.77 12.80 5.13
CA LEU A 281 17.56 14.13 5.71
C LEU A 281 17.60 15.17 4.60
N PHE A 282 16.42 15.66 4.23
CA PHE A 282 16.28 16.77 3.29
C PHE A 282 16.40 18.09 4.04
N THR A 283 17.21 19.04 3.58
CA THR A 283 17.45 20.22 4.39
C THR A 283 17.79 21.50 3.63
N ASN A 284 17.36 22.63 4.18
CA ASN A 284 17.99 23.93 3.93
C ASN A 284 18.64 24.41 5.23
N SER A 285 19.97 24.48 5.26
CA SER A 285 20.73 24.74 6.48
C SER A 285 20.70 26.21 6.89
N GLY A 286 20.53 26.47 8.18
CA GLY A 286 20.63 27.78 8.81
C GLY A 286 21.65 27.84 9.95
N THR A 287 21.71 28.98 10.65
CA THR A 287 22.75 29.22 11.69
C THR A 287 22.58 28.38 12.97
N ASP A 288 21.44 27.71 13.14
CA ASP A 288 21.16 26.73 14.21
C ASP A 288 21.68 25.31 13.89
N PHE A 289 22.10 25.05 12.65
CA PHE A 289 22.55 23.73 12.22
C PHE A 289 23.95 23.38 12.69
N THR A 290 24.68 24.33 13.30
CA THR A 290 26.08 24.14 13.67
C THR A 290 26.34 22.83 14.43
N PRO A 291 25.50 22.38 15.39
CA PRO A 291 25.72 21.09 16.07
C PRO A 291 25.48 19.88 15.17
N ILE A 292 24.52 19.96 14.24
CA ILE A 292 24.20 18.88 13.29
C ILE A 292 25.33 18.76 12.25
N ILE A 293 25.84 19.88 11.74
CA ILE A 293 26.95 19.91 10.79
C ILE A 293 28.21 19.31 11.43
N ASP A 294 28.53 19.71 12.66
CA ASP A 294 29.66 19.16 13.41
C ASP A 294 29.48 17.65 13.67
N ALA A 295 28.27 17.21 14.04
CA ALA A 295 27.97 15.80 14.23
C ALA A 295 28.08 14.96 12.94
N LEU A 296 27.68 15.50 11.79
CA LEU A 296 27.88 14.85 10.48
C LEU A 296 29.37 14.76 10.12
N ALA A 297 30.15 15.81 10.37
CA ALA A 297 31.60 15.80 10.15
C ALA A 297 32.30 14.79 11.07
N HIS A 298 31.88 14.71 12.33
CA HIS A 298 32.36 13.70 13.26
C HIS A 298 32.00 12.27 12.79
N TYR A 299 30.77 12.06 12.29
CA TYR A 299 30.37 10.76 11.73
C TYR A 299 31.23 10.37 10.53
N ALA A 300 31.45 11.30 9.60
CA ALA A 300 32.30 11.09 8.44
C ALA A 300 33.75 10.79 8.83
N TYR A 301 34.28 11.45 9.87
CA TYR A 301 35.61 11.17 10.39
C TYR A 301 35.71 9.73 10.93
N ASP A 302 34.71 9.27 11.69
CA ASP A 302 34.68 7.92 12.27
C ASP A 302 34.48 6.81 11.21
N HIS A 303 33.88 7.14 10.06
CA HIS A 303 33.40 6.18 9.05
C HIS A 303 33.99 6.42 7.65
N ASP A 304 35.22 6.91 7.56
CA ASP A 304 35.97 7.09 6.29
C ASP A 304 35.16 7.85 5.21
N GLY A 305 34.53 8.95 5.61
CA GLY A 305 33.72 9.80 4.76
C GLY A 305 32.24 9.38 4.62
N ALA A 306 31.85 8.22 5.14
CA ALA A 306 30.45 7.78 5.09
C ALA A 306 29.58 8.55 6.09
N LEU A 307 28.32 8.81 5.71
CA LEU A 307 27.31 9.45 6.55
C LEU A 307 26.28 8.42 7.06
N PRO A 308 25.59 8.68 8.19
CA PRO A 308 24.62 7.73 8.75
C PRO A 308 23.39 7.53 7.85
N LEU A 309 23.08 8.54 7.05
CA LEU A 309 21.91 8.64 6.20
C LEU A 309 22.22 9.61 5.05
N ARG A 310 21.42 9.57 3.99
CA ARG A 310 21.60 10.46 2.84
C ARG A 310 21.22 11.89 3.23
N VAL A 311 22.18 12.80 3.24
CA VAL A 311 21.94 14.22 3.52
C VAL A 311 21.80 14.98 2.22
N VAL A 312 20.63 15.58 1.97
CA VAL A 312 20.33 16.27 0.72
C VAL A 312 20.09 17.76 0.99
N PRO A 313 21.12 18.61 0.81
CA PRO A 313 20.95 20.06 0.89
C PRO A 313 20.14 20.56 -0.32
N ALA A 314 18.99 21.16 -0.06
CA ALA A 314 18.16 21.84 -1.04
C ALA A 314 18.31 23.37 -0.86
N PRO A 315 18.51 24.13 -1.96
CA PRO A 315 18.59 25.60 -1.91
C PRO A 315 17.35 26.32 -1.38
N HIS A 316 16.20 25.64 -1.21
CA HIS A 316 14.97 26.21 -0.67
C HIS A 316 14.17 25.18 0.17
N GLU A 317 13.61 25.58 1.31
CA GLU A 317 12.87 24.69 2.22
C GLU A 317 11.66 24.02 1.56
N ASN A 318 10.91 24.76 0.75
CA ASN A 318 9.80 24.21 -0.03
C ASN A 318 10.23 23.01 -0.92
N THR A 319 11.43 23.03 -1.52
CA THR A 319 11.96 21.87 -2.24
C THR A 319 12.23 20.70 -1.27
N ALA A 320 12.90 20.96 -0.14
CA ALA A 320 13.24 19.93 0.85
C ALA A 320 12.00 19.21 1.42
N VAL A 321 10.97 19.97 1.81
CA VAL A 321 9.74 19.40 2.37
C VAL A 321 8.91 18.67 1.31
N ALA A 322 8.92 19.15 0.07
CA ALA A 322 8.29 18.46 -1.03
C ALA A 322 8.99 17.12 -1.33
N MET A 323 10.32 17.04 -1.24
CA MET A 323 11.06 15.78 -1.37
C MET A 323 10.66 14.77 -0.30
N ALA A 324 10.63 15.17 0.97
CA ALA A 324 10.16 14.30 2.06
C ALA A 324 8.72 13.81 1.81
N HIS A 325 7.85 14.69 1.30
CA HIS A 325 6.48 14.33 0.93
C HIS A 325 6.45 13.30 -0.20
N GLY A 326 7.17 13.52 -1.30
CA GLY A 326 7.20 12.59 -2.43
C GLY A 326 7.76 11.21 -2.08
N TYR A 327 8.81 11.17 -1.25
CA TYR A 327 9.35 9.92 -0.72
C TYR A 327 8.29 9.17 0.11
N ALA A 328 7.55 9.87 0.96
CA ALA A 328 6.49 9.29 1.78
C ALA A 328 5.31 8.76 0.95
N LEU A 329 4.97 9.42 -0.17
CA LEU A 329 3.90 8.96 -1.06
C LEU A 329 4.22 7.63 -1.75
N LEU A 330 5.49 7.38 -2.10
CA LEU A 330 5.89 6.10 -2.71
C LEU A 330 6.10 4.98 -1.69
N THR A 331 6.72 5.30 -0.55
CA THR A 331 7.16 4.26 0.40
C THR A 331 6.17 4.04 1.55
N GLY A 332 5.30 5.02 1.81
CA GLY A 332 4.48 5.05 3.02
C GLY A 332 5.28 5.27 4.31
N ARG A 333 6.57 5.61 4.25
CA ARG A 333 7.46 5.80 5.42
C ARG A 333 7.82 7.27 5.62
N ALA A 334 7.93 7.70 6.86
CA ALA A 334 8.39 9.05 7.18
C ALA A 334 9.89 9.21 6.90
N GLN A 335 10.29 10.33 6.29
CA GLN A 335 11.68 10.78 6.23
C GLN A 335 11.84 12.10 6.97
N ALA A 336 13.09 12.45 7.30
CA ALA A 336 13.40 13.69 7.98
C ALA A 336 13.52 14.85 6.99
N VAL A 337 12.91 15.98 7.32
CA VAL A 337 13.18 17.27 6.69
C VAL A 337 13.57 18.26 7.77
N MET A 338 14.61 19.08 7.54
CA MET A 338 15.03 20.10 8.50
C MET A 338 15.18 21.46 7.85
N ALA A 339 14.54 22.46 8.47
CA ALA A 339 14.61 23.86 8.09
C ALA A 339 15.29 24.72 9.17
N HIS A 340 15.67 25.95 8.79
CA HIS A 340 16.05 26.99 9.75
C HIS A 340 14.93 27.28 10.76
N VAL A 341 15.26 28.01 11.83
CA VAL A 341 14.28 28.55 12.79
C VAL A 341 13.19 29.35 12.07
N ASN A 342 12.02 29.53 12.71
CA ASN A 342 10.96 30.49 12.38
C ASN A 342 10.78 30.80 10.87
N VAL A 343 11.58 31.70 10.28
CA VAL A 343 11.51 32.05 8.85
C VAL A 343 11.74 30.86 7.90
N GLY A 344 12.62 29.92 8.25
CA GLY A 344 12.79 28.68 7.47
C GLY A 344 11.58 27.76 7.64
N THR A 345 11.04 27.69 8.86
CA THR A 345 9.76 27.01 9.11
C THR A 345 8.63 27.63 8.28
N ALA A 346 8.60 28.96 8.12
CA ALA A 346 7.63 29.65 7.29
C ALA A 346 7.76 29.26 5.81
N ASN A 347 8.98 29.17 5.27
CA ASN A 347 9.23 28.67 3.90
C ASN A 347 8.83 27.20 3.72
N MET A 348 8.93 26.37 4.77
CA MET A 348 8.49 24.97 4.78
C MET A 348 6.97 24.83 4.93
N GLY A 349 6.29 25.85 5.43
CA GLY A 349 4.90 25.82 5.87
C GLY A 349 3.89 25.29 4.85
N LEU A 350 4.05 25.66 3.58
CA LEU A 350 3.22 25.15 2.49
C LEU A 350 3.28 23.62 2.41
N GLY A 351 4.47 23.06 2.51
CA GLY A 351 4.70 21.62 2.49
C GLY A 351 4.06 20.91 3.67
N LEU A 352 4.06 21.51 4.86
CA LEU A 352 3.38 20.95 6.04
C LEU A 352 1.86 20.91 5.85
N ILE A 353 1.28 21.99 5.32
CA ILE A 353 -0.15 22.05 4.98
C ILE A 353 -0.48 20.96 3.97
N ASN A 354 0.31 20.84 2.90
CA ASN A 354 0.12 19.83 1.87
C ASN A 354 0.23 18.41 2.45
N ALA A 355 1.26 18.13 3.24
CA ALA A 355 1.50 16.82 3.86
C ALA A 355 0.39 16.44 4.84
N ARG A 356 -0.10 17.38 5.66
CA ARG A 356 -1.23 17.12 6.57
C ARG A 356 -2.48 16.71 5.82
N ARG A 357 -2.82 17.45 4.77
CA ARG A 357 -4.03 17.20 3.97
C ARG A 357 -3.90 16.01 3.03
N ALA A 358 -2.68 15.61 2.68
CA ALA A 358 -2.39 14.35 2.02
C ALA A 358 -2.34 13.15 2.98
N ARG A 359 -2.32 13.39 4.30
CA ARG A 359 -1.99 12.40 5.32
C ARG A 359 -0.63 11.73 5.06
N ALA A 360 0.34 12.50 4.58
CA ALA A 360 1.70 12.02 4.33
C ALA A 360 2.53 12.04 5.63
N PRO A 361 3.12 10.92 6.05
CA PRO A 361 3.97 10.87 7.23
C PRO A 361 5.31 11.58 6.96
N MET A 362 5.81 12.33 7.94
CA MET A 362 7.01 13.14 7.81
C MET A 362 7.51 13.57 9.20
N LEU A 363 8.82 13.48 9.41
CA LEU A 363 9.47 14.07 10.57
C LEU A 363 10.00 15.46 10.19
N ALA A 364 9.19 16.49 10.44
CA ALA A 364 9.59 17.87 10.22
C ALA A 364 10.40 18.38 11.42
N LEU A 365 11.63 18.78 11.16
CA LEU A 365 12.57 19.31 12.12
C LEU A 365 12.79 20.80 11.81
N ALA A 366 13.01 21.59 12.83
CA ALA A 366 13.51 22.95 12.66
C ALA A 366 14.46 23.32 13.77
N GLY A 367 15.38 24.24 13.48
CA GLY A 367 16.10 24.93 14.52
C GLY A 367 15.17 25.61 15.53
N ARG A 368 15.71 25.85 16.72
CA ARG A 368 15.15 26.78 17.70
C ARG A 368 16.22 27.78 18.13
N THR A 369 15.85 29.05 18.26
CA THR A 369 16.75 30.08 18.80
C THR A 369 17.20 29.71 20.22
N PRO A 370 18.48 29.95 20.58
CA PRO A 370 19.01 29.56 21.88
C PRO A 370 18.27 30.19 23.06
N LEU A 371 18.09 29.42 24.13
CA LEU A 371 17.48 29.81 25.40
C LEU A 371 18.39 30.72 26.24
N TYR A 372 19.71 30.57 26.12
CA TYR A 372 20.69 31.30 26.93
C TYR A 372 21.56 32.26 26.11
N GLU A 373 21.98 33.36 26.74
CA GLU A 373 22.90 34.34 26.16
C GLU A 373 24.39 34.03 26.41
N SER A 374 24.70 33.25 27.46
CA SER A 374 26.07 32.85 27.82
C SER A 374 26.07 31.63 28.75
N GLY A 375 27.26 31.10 29.06
CA GLY A 375 27.45 30.08 30.11
C GLY A 375 27.22 28.62 29.68
N LYS A 376 26.88 28.37 28.41
CA LYS A 376 26.76 27.03 27.81
C LYS A 376 27.28 27.06 26.37
N ASP A 377 27.52 25.88 25.80
CA ASP A 377 27.73 25.74 24.35
C ASP A 377 26.41 25.89 23.59
N GLY A 378 26.49 26.35 22.35
CA GLY A 378 25.30 26.54 21.50
C GLY A 378 24.47 27.79 21.81
N VAL A 379 24.89 28.64 22.75
CA VAL A 379 24.20 29.89 23.13
C VAL A 379 24.07 30.90 21.99
N ARG A 380 23.42 32.04 22.28
CA ARG A 380 23.30 33.13 21.32
C ARG A 380 24.69 33.66 20.92
N SER A 381 24.93 33.71 19.62
CA SER A 381 26.19 34.08 18.97
C SER A 381 26.01 34.95 17.72
N ASN A 382 24.77 35.25 17.31
CA ASN A 382 24.48 36.06 16.12
C ASN A 382 23.21 36.90 16.32
N PHE A 383 23.19 38.14 15.82
CA PHE A 383 22.09 39.10 15.99
C PHE A 383 20.73 38.54 15.54
N VAL A 384 20.70 37.70 14.51
CA VAL A 384 19.47 37.09 13.98
C VAL A 384 18.72 36.27 15.04
N GLN A 385 19.43 35.72 16.04
CA GLN A 385 18.80 34.89 17.07
C GLN A 385 17.89 35.70 18.00
N TRP A 386 18.14 37.00 18.20
CA TRP A 386 17.20 37.89 18.92
C TRP A 386 16.03 38.30 18.04
N GLY A 387 16.26 38.56 16.75
CA GLY A 387 15.21 38.98 15.82
C GLY A 387 14.25 37.85 15.41
N GLN A 388 14.72 36.59 15.40
CA GLN A 388 13.93 35.42 14.98
C GLN A 388 13.31 34.65 16.16
N GLU A 389 13.56 35.07 17.39
CA GLU A 389 12.94 34.50 18.59
C GLU A 389 11.41 34.62 18.54
N SER A 390 10.71 33.58 18.97
CA SER A 390 9.25 33.53 18.95
C SER A 390 8.74 32.97 20.28
N PHE A 391 7.67 33.54 20.82
CA PHE A 391 7.03 33.00 22.03
C PHE A 391 6.64 31.52 21.89
N ASP A 392 6.15 31.14 20.71
CA ASP A 392 5.79 29.78 20.34
C ASP A 392 6.03 29.58 18.84
N GLN A 393 7.14 28.95 18.46
CA GLN A 393 7.49 28.72 17.05
C GLN A 393 6.52 27.71 16.40
N ALA A 394 6.05 26.72 17.16
CA ALA A 394 5.18 25.68 16.63
C ALA A 394 3.76 26.20 16.35
N ALA A 395 3.32 27.26 17.04
CA ALA A 395 2.02 27.89 16.80
C ALA A 395 1.76 28.24 15.33
N SER A 396 2.80 28.60 14.56
CA SER A 396 2.65 28.97 13.14
C SER A 396 2.06 27.85 12.28
N PHE A 397 2.31 26.58 12.62
CA PHE A 397 1.85 25.43 11.82
C PHE A 397 1.29 24.27 12.64
N ARG A 398 1.00 24.47 13.93
CA ARG A 398 0.45 23.44 14.83
C ARG A 398 -0.83 22.79 14.31
N GLU A 399 -1.69 23.54 13.64
CA GLU A 399 -2.91 22.99 13.00
C GLU A 399 -2.57 21.91 11.94
N PHE A 400 -1.42 22.07 11.29
CA PHE A 400 -0.99 21.23 10.17
C PHE A 400 0.01 20.16 10.58
N THR A 401 0.13 19.85 11.87
CA THR A 401 0.95 18.75 12.38
C THR A 401 0.12 17.89 13.33
N LYS A 402 0.45 16.61 13.44
CA LYS A 402 -0.20 15.69 14.39
C LYS A 402 0.25 15.94 15.82
N TRP A 403 1.48 16.41 15.96
CA TRP A 403 2.15 16.61 17.23
C TRP A 403 3.33 17.54 17.04
N ASP A 404 3.55 18.44 18.00
CA ASP A 404 4.72 19.29 18.09
C ASP A 404 5.47 19.11 19.42
N TYR A 405 6.80 19.24 19.40
CA TYR A 405 7.64 19.18 20.59
C TYR A 405 8.95 19.96 20.45
N GLU A 406 9.31 20.73 21.46
CA GLU A 406 10.63 21.38 21.58
C GLU A 406 11.57 20.51 22.42
N LEU A 407 12.72 20.12 21.86
CA LEU A 407 13.73 19.34 22.56
C LEU A 407 14.38 20.19 23.66
N ARG A 408 14.20 19.82 24.93
CA ARG A 408 14.71 20.58 26.09
C ARG A 408 15.98 20.01 26.72
N SER A 409 16.23 18.71 26.52
CA SER A 409 17.39 18.02 27.08
C SER A 409 17.69 16.75 26.27
N PRO A 410 18.97 16.35 26.14
CA PRO A 410 19.35 15.09 25.51
C PRO A 410 18.68 13.86 26.11
N HIS A 411 18.38 13.86 27.41
CA HIS A 411 17.77 12.72 28.12
C HIS A 411 16.40 12.33 27.56
N ALA A 412 15.69 13.25 26.90
CA ALA A 412 14.38 12.98 26.32
C ALA A 412 14.45 12.52 24.86
N LEU A 413 15.60 12.62 24.19
CA LEU A 413 15.73 12.51 22.74
C LEU A 413 15.16 11.20 22.19
N ASP A 414 15.61 10.05 22.70
CA ASP A 414 15.15 8.75 22.22
C ASP A 414 13.63 8.59 22.36
N THR A 415 13.07 9.01 23.51
CA THR A 415 11.64 8.91 23.79
C THR A 415 10.83 9.80 22.86
N VAL A 416 11.32 11.02 22.64
CA VAL A 416 10.70 12.01 21.75
C VAL A 416 10.70 11.51 20.32
N LEU A 417 11.82 10.97 19.85
CA LEU A 417 11.95 10.51 18.47
C LEU A 417 11.12 9.24 18.19
N ASP A 418 11.18 8.23 19.08
CA ASP A 418 10.35 7.02 18.95
C ASP A 418 8.87 7.37 18.95
N ARG A 419 8.47 8.33 19.79
CA ARG A 419 7.09 8.84 19.82
C ARG A 419 6.73 9.62 18.56
N ALA A 420 7.61 10.49 18.06
CA ALA A 420 7.40 11.26 16.85
C ALA A 420 7.12 10.34 15.66
N LEU A 421 7.95 9.31 15.49
CA LEU A 421 7.83 8.31 14.43
C LEU A 421 6.55 7.48 14.57
N ALA A 422 6.23 7.01 15.79
CA ALA A 422 4.98 6.31 16.02
C ALA A 422 3.75 7.16 15.69
N ILE A 423 3.73 8.44 16.09
CA ILE A 423 2.61 9.35 15.83
C ILE A 423 2.49 9.67 14.33
N THR A 424 3.59 9.99 13.65
CA THR A 424 3.52 10.40 12.23
C THR A 424 3.00 9.29 11.33
N GLU A 425 3.34 8.03 11.64
CA GLU A 425 2.95 6.85 10.84
C GLU A 425 1.65 6.18 11.29
N SER A 426 1.12 6.53 12.47
CA SER A 426 -0.20 6.05 12.92
C SER A 426 -1.33 6.68 12.10
N GLU A 427 -2.39 5.93 11.82
CA GLU A 427 -3.53 6.46 11.08
C GLU A 427 -4.43 7.39 11.94
N PRO A 428 -5.05 8.45 11.37
CA PRO A 428 -4.72 9.06 10.10
C PRO A 428 -3.29 9.63 10.12
N ARG A 429 -2.46 9.25 9.13
CA ARG A 429 -1.06 9.68 9.02
C ARG A 429 -0.91 11.18 8.82
N GLY A 430 0.29 11.71 9.05
CA GLY A 430 0.57 13.13 8.86
C GLY A 430 1.87 13.59 9.51
N PRO A 431 2.33 14.82 9.20
CA PRO A 431 3.62 15.32 9.69
C PRO A 431 3.60 15.55 11.20
N VAL A 432 4.76 15.38 11.83
CA VAL A 432 5.05 15.83 13.21
C VAL A 432 6.16 16.86 13.16
N TYR A 433 6.20 17.78 14.13
CA TYR A 433 7.11 18.92 14.10
C TYR A 433 7.96 19.02 15.38
N LEU A 434 9.29 18.91 15.23
CA LEU A 434 10.22 19.02 16.35
C LEU A 434 11.10 20.26 16.19
N THR A 435 11.17 21.08 17.24
CA THR A 435 12.11 22.20 17.30
C THR A 435 13.33 21.84 18.14
N LEU A 436 14.51 22.13 17.62
CA LEU A 436 15.79 21.67 18.14
C LEU A 436 16.67 22.88 18.52
N PRO A 437 16.69 23.30 19.80
CA PRO A 437 17.62 24.35 20.25
C PRO A 437 19.06 23.84 20.22
N LYS A 438 20.00 24.75 19.97
CA LYS A 438 21.42 24.40 19.89
C LYS A 438 21.97 23.89 21.20
N GLU A 439 21.56 24.42 22.35
CA GLU A 439 22.16 24.05 23.63
C GLU A 439 21.92 22.57 23.96
N PRO A 440 20.68 22.02 23.91
CA PRO A 440 20.48 20.59 24.05
C PRO A 440 21.21 19.77 22.99
N LEU A 441 21.37 20.26 21.76
CA LEU A 441 22.10 19.55 20.70
C LEU A 441 23.62 19.50 20.93
N CYS A 442 24.19 20.53 21.55
CA CYS A 442 25.61 20.61 21.92
C CYS A 442 25.95 19.81 23.17
N GLU A 443 24.99 19.54 24.05
CA GLU A 443 25.25 18.83 25.30
C GLU A 443 25.84 17.42 25.03
N PRO A 444 26.88 17.01 25.79
CA PRO A 444 27.48 15.69 25.65
C PRO A 444 26.53 14.60 26.16
N VAL A 445 26.55 13.46 25.48
CA VAL A 445 25.77 12.26 25.78
C VAL A 445 26.74 11.10 25.89
N ALA A 446 26.72 10.43 27.04
CA ALA A 446 27.54 9.25 27.27
C ALA A 446 27.13 8.09 26.33
N ALA A 447 28.05 7.15 26.12
CA ALA A 447 27.72 5.88 25.49
C ALA A 447 26.57 5.21 26.26
N GLY A 448 25.61 4.68 25.53
CA GLY A 448 24.37 4.20 26.13
C GLY A 448 23.73 3.10 25.31
N VAL A 449 22.99 2.25 26.00
CA VAL A 449 22.25 1.16 25.39
C VAL A 449 20.83 1.62 25.11
N VAL A 450 20.40 1.46 23.86
CA VAL A 450 19.02 1.75 23.44
C VAL A 450 18.38 0.50 22.84
N PRO A 451 17.05 0.35 22.90
CA PRO A 451 16.35 -0.68 22.14
C PRO A 451 16.63 -0.51 20.64
N ALA A 452 16.92 -1.61 19.94
CA ALA A 452 17.14 -1.66 18.49
C ALA A 452 15.87 -1.29 17.73
N GLU A 453 14.71 -1.72 18.22
CA GLU A 453 13.41 -1.31 17.72
C GLU A 453 12.88 -0.08 18.48
N ALA A 454 11.98 0.67 17.87
CA ALA A 454 11.32 1.80 18.53
C ALA A 454 10.46 1.33 19.72
N ARG A 455 10.48 2.10 20.82
CA ARG A 455 9.66 1.82 22.02
C ARG A 455 8.16 1.92 21.78
N GLN A 456 7.76 2.67 20.75
CA GLN A 456 6.36 2.88 20.37
C GLN A 456 6.18 2.43 18.93
N ARG A 457 5.18 1.59 18.69
CA ARG A 457 4.81 1.12 17.34
C ARG A 457 3.63 1.95 16.82
N PRO A 458 3.58 2.28 15.51
CA PRO A 458 2.43 2.95 14.92
C PRO A 458 1.13 2.14 15.09
N GLU A 459 0.03 2.82 15.39
CA GLU A 459 -1.30 2.21 15.41
C GLU A 459 -1.75 1.84 13.98
N ARG A 460 -2.29 0.63 13.82
CA ARG A 460 -2.87 0.16 12.56
C ARG A 460 -4.38 0.14 12.63
N ALA A 461 -5.03 0.56 11.54
CA ALA A 461 -6.48 0.56 11.44
C ALA A 461 -7.04 -0.87 11.53
N ARG A 462 -8.18 -1.01 12.22
CA ARG A 462 -8.88 -2.30 12.43
C ARG A 462 -10.00 -2.49 11.40
N LEU A 463 -10.60 -3.67 11.36
CA LEU A 463 -11.83 -3.89 10.59
C LEU A 463 -13.04 -3.20 11.28
N PRO A 464 -14.03 -2.71 10.51
CA PRO A 464 -15.31 -2.27 11.06
C PRO A 464 -16.06 -3.41 11.76
N ASP A 465 -17.00 -3.04 12.63
CA ASP A 465 -17.86 -3.99 13.33
C ASP A 465 -18.69 -4.86 12.34
N ALA A 466 -18.91 -6.13 12.70
CA ALA A 466 -19.61 -7.10 11.84
C ALA A 466 -21.07 -6.70 11.54
N GLY A 467 -21.74 -6.03 12.49
CA GLY A 467 -23.08 -5.47 12.32
C GLY A 467 -23.11 -4.38 11.26
N ALA A 468 -22.20 -3.41 11.30
CA ALA A 468 -22.06 -2.36 10.30
C ALA A 468 -21.74 -2.93 8.91
N LEU A 469 -20.83 -3.92 8.82
CA LEU A 469 -20.55 -4.61 7.56
C LEU A 469 -21.80 -5.32 7.01
N SER A 470 -22.58 -5.96 7.87
CA SER A 470 -23.84 -6.61 7.49
C SER A 470 -24.89 -5.61 7.01
N ALA A 471 -25.03 -4.48 7.68
CA ALA A 471 -25.92 -3.39 7.29
C ALA A 471 -25.51 -2.79 5.92
N ALA A 472 -24.22 -2.54 5.71
CA ALA A 472 -23.69 -2.08 4.43
C ALA A 472 -24.02 -3.04 3.29
N ARG A 473 -23.77 -4.35 3.47
CA ARG A 473 -24.14 -5.38 2.47
C ARG A 473 -25.64 -5.39 2.18
N ALA A 474 -26.49 -5.24 3.20
CA ALA A 474 -27.94 -5.17 3.01
C ALA A 474 -28.35 -3.94 2.18
N TRP A 475 -27.73 -2.78 2.41
CA TRP A 475 -28.02 -1.57 1.63
C TRP A 475 -27.55 -1.71 0.18
N ILE A 476 -26.37 -2.29 -0.05
CA ILE A 476 -25.85 -2.55 -1.41
C ILE A 476 -26.79 -3.50 -2.17
N ARG A 477 -27.29 -4.56 -1.52
CA ARG A 477 -28.28 -5.47 -2.13
C ARG A 477 -29.59 -4.76 -2.47
N GLY A 478 -30.07 -3.87 -1.60
CA GLY A 478 -31.32 -3.14 -1.80
C GLY A 478 -31.25 -1.96 -2.78
N ALA A 479 -30.05 -1.40 -3.01
CA ALA A 479 -29.83 -0.29 -3.92
C ALA A 479 -30.02 -0.72 -5.38
N ARG A 480 -30.50 0.20 -6.22
CA ARG A 480 -30.59 0.01 -7.68
C ARG A 480 -29.32 0.46 -8.39
N ARG A 481 -28.75 1.59 -8.00
CA ARG A 481 -27.57 2.22 -8.60
C ARG A 481 -26.55 2.59 -7.53
N VAL A 482 -25.54 1.74 -7.40
CA VAL A 482 -24.43 1.93 -6.47
C VAL A 482 -23.31 2.68 -7.20
N LEU A 483 -22.89 3.79 -6.63
CA LEU A 483 -21.75 4.57 -7.11
C LEU A 483 -20.66 4.58 -6.03
N ILE A 484 -19.42 4.32 -6.42
CA ILE A 484 -18.25 4.47 -5.57
C ILE A 484 -17.51 5.74 -6.00
N VAL A 485 -17.18 6.59 -5.03
CA VAL A 485 -16.34 7.76 -5.24
C VAL A 485 -15.11 7.65 -4.35
N THR A 486 -13.92 7.76 -4.94
CA THR A 486 -12.64 7.59 -4.23
C THR A 486 -11.64 8.67 -4.64
N ALA A 487 -10.67 8.95 -3.75
CA ALA A 487 -9.61 9.94 -3.99
C ALA A 487 -8.23 9.44 -3.55
N ASP A 488 -8.15 8.82 -2.36
CA ASP A 488 -6.87 8.46 -1.72
C ASP A 488 -6.77 6.98 -1.29
N LEU A 489 -7.61 6.08 -1.84
CA LEU A 489 -7.55 4.65 -1.55
C LEU A 489 -6.19 4.03 -1.95
N GLY A 490 -5.57 4.53 -3.01
CA GLY A 490 -4.26 4.07 -3.50
C GLY A 490 -3.12 4.19 -2.48
N ARG A 491 -3.31 4.96 -1.39
CA ARG A 491 -2.39 5.00 -0.25
C ARG A 491 -2.27 3.65 0.46
N HIS A 492 -3.33 2.85 0.42
CA HIS A 492 -3.44 1.62 1.19
C HIS A 492 -2.95 0.44 0.34
N PRO A 493 -1.99 -0.36 0.85
CA PRO A 493 -1.53 -1.55 0.13
C PRO A 493 -2.68 -2.48 -0.25
N GLY A 494 -2.75 -2.88 -1.52
CA GLY A 494 -3.82 -3.74 -2.05
C GLY A 494 -5.19 -3.06 -2.22
N GLY A 495 -5.28 -1.75 -1.97
CA GLY A 495 -6.52 -0.96 -2.03
C GLY A 495 -7.16 -0.94 -3.41
N PRO A 496 -6.43 -0.54 -4.48
CA PRO A 496 -6.95 -0.58 -5.86
C PRO A 496 -7.47 -1.96 -6.27
N GLU A 497 -6.76 -3.03 -5.91
CA GLU A 497 -7.16 -4.40 -6.21
C GLU A 497 -8.44 -4.81 -5.47
N ALA A 498 -8.54 -4.44 -4.19
CA ALA A 498 -9.74 -4.67 -3.39
C ALA A 498 -10.95 -3.89 -3.95
N LEU A 499 -10.73 -2.66 -4.42
CA LEU A 499 -11.77 -1.86 -5.05
C LEU A 499 -12.23 -2.46 -6.38
N VAL A 500 -11.33 -2.96 -7.22
CA VAL A 500 -11.68 -3.67 -8.47
C VAL A 500 -12.54 -4.89 -8.18
N ALA A 501 -12.12 -5.74 -7.23
CA ALA A 501 -12.88 -6.92 -6.85
C ALA A 501 -14.28 -6.55 -6.31
N PHE A 502 -14.34 -5.55 -5.43
CA PHE A 502 -15.58 -5.08 -4.84
C PHE A 502 -16.53 -4.43 -5.86
N ALA A 503 -16.03 -3.55 -6.73
CA ALA A 503 -16.82 -2.88 -7.75
C ALA A 503 -17.52 -3.89 -8.68
N ARG A 504 -16.79 -4.94 -9.09
CA ARG A 504 -17.34 -6.04 -9.90
C ARG A 504 -18.40 -6.84 -9.13
N ALA A 505 -18.14 -7.19 -7.87
CA ALA A 505 -19.10 -7.91 -7.03
C ALA A 505 -20.38 -7.11 -6.74
N ALA A 506 -20.26 -5.79 -6.63
CA ALA A 506 -21.36 -4.87 -6.37
C ALA A 506 -22.09 -4.38 -7.64
N GLY A 507 -21.52 -4.64 -8.84
CA GLY A 507 -21.99 -4.03 -10.09
C GLY A 507 -21.98 -2.50 -10.03
N ALA A 508 -20.96 -1.93 -9.37
CA ALA A 508 -20.90 -0.51 -9.03
C ALA A 508 -19.95 0.26 -9.94
N GLY A 509 -20.37 1.44 -10.39
CA GLY A 509 -19.48 2.39 -11.06
C GLY A 509 -18.50 3.02 -10.08
N VAL A 510 -17.30 3.35 -10.55
CA VAL A 510 -16.21 3.96 -9.77
C VAL A 510 -15.82 5.28 -10.41
N ILE A 511 -15.70 6.32 -9.59
CA ILE A 511 -15.22 7.64 -9.99
C ILE A 511 -14.06 8.04 -9.08
N GLU A 512 -12.95 8.42 -9.71
CA GLU A 512 -11.80 8.99 -9.02
C GLU A 512 -11.95 10.53 -8.95
N HIS A 513 -12.42 11.06 -7.83
CA HIS A 513 -12.78 12.49 -7.72
C HIS A 513 -11.90 13.28 -6.74
N GLY A 514 -11.82 14.60 -6.94
CA GLY A 514 -11.03 15.51 -6.12
C GLY A 514 -9.53 15.32 -6.33
N LYS A 515 -8.67 16.12 -5.72
CA LYS A 515 -7.21 15.96 -5.87
C LYS A 515 -6.76 14.55 -5.48
N ARG A 516 -6.29 13.79 -6.48
CA ARG A 516 -5.97 12.36 -6.34
C ARG A 516 -4.49 12.23 -6.03
N ASN A 517 -4.14 12.14 -4.76
CA ASN A 517 -2.74 11.95 -4.39
C ASN A 517 -2.23 10.59 -4.84
N PHE A 518 -3.12 9.65 -5.17
CA PHE A 518 -2.76 8.29 -5.55
C PHE A 518 -3.59 7.81 -6.75
N PHE A 519 -3.08 6.80 -7.44
CA PHE A 519 -3.87 5.95 -8.33
C PHE A 519 -4.85 5.09 -7.52
N ASN A 520 -6.15 5.10 -7.85
CA ASN A 520 -7.13 4.30 -7.12
C ASN A 520 -7.77 3.19 -7.96
N PHE A 521 -7.89 3.35 -9.28
CA PHE A 521 -8.61 2.39 -10.10
C PHE A 521 -8.06 2.31 -11.54
N PRO A 522 -7.97 1.13 -12.16
CA PRO A 522 -7.53 1.01 -13.54
C PRO A 522 -8.46 1.77 -14.50
N THR A 523 -7.88 2.68 -15.29
CA THR A 523 -8.66 3.57 -16.19
C THR A 523 -9.27 2.87 -17.40
N GLU A 524 -8.91 1.61 -17.64
CA GLU A 524 -9.42 0.79 -18.76
C GLU A 524 -10.50 -0.20 -18.34
N ASP A 525 -10.76 -0.34 -17.03
CA ASP A 525 -11.85 -1.19 -16.55
C ASP A 525 -13.19 -0.47 -16.74
N ILE A 526 -14.20 -1.20 -17.25
CA ILE A 526 -15.52 -0.65 -17.58
C ILE A 526 -16.25 -0.02 -16.39
N HIS A 527 -15.87 -0.38 -15.16
CA HIS A 527 -16.46 0.20 -13.96
C HIS A 527 -15.94 1.62 -13.71
N HIS A 528 -14.80 2.03 -14.30
CA HIS A 528 -14.30 3.39 -14.18
C HIS A 528 -15.16 4.34 -15.02
N LEU A 529 -15.86 5.29 -14.40
CA LEU A 529 -16.76 6.23 -15.08
C LEU A 529 -16.17 7.63 -15.28
N GLY A 530 -14.95 7.85 -14.81
CA GLY A 530 -14.17 9.06 -15.05
C GLY A 530 -13.81 9.75 -13.75
N PHE A 531 -13.54 11.05 -13.83
CA PHE A 531 -13.04 11.85 -12.71
C PHE A 531 -14.01 12.96 -12.26
N ASP A 532 -15.12 13.10 -12.98
CA ASP A 532 -16.22 14.00 -12.65
C ASP A 532 -17.41 13.21 -12.12
N PRO A 533 -17.79 13.37 -10.83
CA PRO A 533 -18.90 12.66 -10.23
C PRO A 533 -20.26 13.25 -10.61
N MET A 534 -20.32 14.48 -11.14
CA MET A 534 -21.57 15.19 -11.37
C MET A 534 -22.59 14.42 -12.23
N PRO A 535 -22.20 13.76 -13.35
CA PRO A 535 -23.16 13.07 -14.20
C PRO A 535 -23.84 11.85 -13.54
N GLU A 536 -23.17 11.21 -12.57
CA GLU A 536 -23.63 9.94 -11.98
C GLU A 536 -24.18 10.13 -10.55
N VAL A 537 -23.73 11.14 -9.81
CA VAL A 537 -24.14 11.37 -8.41
C VAL A 537 -25.63 11.66 -8.26
N GLY A 538 -26.26 12.36 -9.21
CA GLY A 538 -27.71 12.63 -9.18
C GLY A 538 -28.58 11.41 -9.46
N GLU A 539 -27.99 10.36 -10.05
CA GLU A 539 -28.67 9.13 -10.43
C GLU A 539 -28.49 8.03 -9.37
N ALA A 540 -27.40 8.05 -8.59
CA ALA A 540 -27.15 7.07 -7.54
C ALA A 540 -28.21 7.10 -6.42
N ASP A 541 -28.62 5.93 -5.94
CA ASP A 541 -29.42 5.81 -4.71
C ASP A 541 -28.58 5.40 -3.49
N LEU A 542 -27.38 4.86 -3.75
CA LEU A 542 -26.35 4.59 -2.74
C LEU A 542 -24.99 5.04 -3.25
N ILE A 543 -24.31 5.88 -2.47
CA ILE A 543 -22.92 6.31 -2.70
C ILE A 543 -22.01 5.69 -1.64
N LEU A 544 -20.91 5.09 -2.06
CA LEU A 544 -19.81 4.68 -1.20
C LEU A 544 -18.66 5.68 -1.39
N ALA A 545 -18.44 6.55 -0.41
CA ALA A 545 -17.30 7.46 -0.37
C ALA A 545 -16.11 6.75 0.29
N VAL A 546 -15.14 6.31 -0.50
CA VAL A 546 -13.99 5.50 -0.04
C VAL A 546 -12.73 6.35 -0.02
N GLU A 547 -12.22 6.67 1.17
CA GLU A 547 -11.08 7.59 1.35
C GLU A 547 -11.27 8.86 0.50
N CYS A 548 -12.47 9.44 0.57
CA CYS A 548 -12.87 10.60 -0.23
C CYS A 548 -13.44 11.72 0.67
N PRO A 549 -12.66 12.78 0.94
CA PRO A 549 -13.12 13.89 1.78
C PRO A 549 -14.24 14.69 1.13
N VAL A 550 -14.23 14.81 -0.19
CA VAL A 550 -15.18 15.61 -0.97
C VAL A 550 -15.72 14.73 -2.09
N PRO A 551 -16.80 13.96 -1.85
CA PRO A 551 -17.33 13.03 -2.85
C PRO A 551 -18.04 13.71 -4.02
N TRP A 552 -18.48 14.96 -3.86
CA TRP A 552 -19.02 15.78 -4.94
C TRP A 552 -18.95 17.27 -4.58
N ILE A 553 -19.11 18.16 -5.56
CA ILE A 553 -19.17 19.62 -5.32
C ILE A 553 -20.63 20.04 -5.06
N PRO A 554 -21.02 20.44 -3.83
CA PRO A 554 -22.42 20.70 -3.50
C PRO A 554 -23.08 21.78 -4.35
N ALA A 555 -22.33 22.84 -4.69
CA ALA A 555 -22.85 23.95 -5.50
C ALA A 555 -23.24 23.56 -6.92
N HIS A 556 -22.69 22.45 -7.44
CA HIS A 556 -22.93 21.99 -8.81
C HIS A 556 -23.80 20.73 -8.86
N ALA A 557 -23.91 20.02 -7.75
CA ALA A 557 -24.67 18.78 -7.67
C ALA A 557 -26.19 19.07 -7.74
N LYS A 558 -26.85 18.46 -8.73
CA LYS A 558 -28.30 18.44 -8.83
C LYS A 558 -28.78 17.09 -8.30
N LEU A 559 -29.20 17.07 -7.04
CA LEU A 559 -29.65 15.86 -6.34
C LEU A 559 -31.18 15.86 -6.25
N PRO A 560 -31.92 15.34 -7.26
CA PRO A 560 -33.38 15.27 -7.20
C PRO A 560 -33.87 14.41 -6.03
N ARG A 561 -33.04 13.46 -5.58
CA ARG A 561 -33.21 12.67 -4.36
C ARG A 561 -31.87 12.61 -3.64
N ALA A 562 -31.88 12.78 -2.33
CA ALA A 562 -30.67 12.57 -1.52
C ALA A 562 -30.28 11.08 -1.55
N PRO A 563 -29.08 10.72 -2.03
CA PRO A 563 -28.60 9.35 -1.96
C PRO A 563 -28.29 8.99 -0.51
N ARG A 564 -28.39 7.69 -0.18
CA ARG A 564 -27.77 7.21 1.06
C ARG A 564 -26.25 7.16 0.85
N VAL A 565 -25.48 7.47 1.90
CA VAL A 565 -24.03 7.52 1.83
C VAL A 565 -23.39 6.62 2.88
N ILE A 566 -22.55 5.71 2.41
CA ILE A 566 -21.62 4.95 3.25
C ILE A 566 -20.24 5.60 3.10
N SER A 567 -19.66 6.08 4.19
CA SER A 567 -18.29 6.61 4.19
C SER A 567 -17.34 5.55 4.75
N ILE A 568 -16.26 5.25 4.02
CA ILE A 568 -15.32 4.17 4.31
C ILE A 568 -13.90 4.74 4.36
N GLY A 569 -13.15 4.42 5.40
CA GLY A 569 -11.74 4.78 5.52
C GLY A 569 -11.27 4.80 6.97
N VAL A 570 -10.00 5.15 7.17
CA VAL A 570 -9.40 5.22 8.51
C VAL A 570 -10.01 6.34 9.38
N ASP A 571 -10.49 7.40 8.73
CA ASP A 571 -11.30 8.46 9.31
C ASP A 571 -12.40 8.83 8.31
N PRO A 572 -13.56 8.14 8.38
CA PRO A 572 -14.66 8.31 7.43
C PRO A 572 -15.40 9.65 7.62
N LEU A 573 -15.17 10.35 8.74
CA LEU A 573 -15.77 11.65 9.00
C LEU A 573 -14.87 12.80 8.56
N PHE A 574 -13.57 12.56 8.39
CA PHE A 574 -12.55 13.56 8.09
C PHE A 574 -12.56 14.67 9.14
N ALA A 575 -12.34 14.26 10.39
CA ALA A 575 -12.47 15.11 11.59
C ALA A 575 -11.51 16.30 11.60
N ASP A 576 -10.49 16.30 10.74
CA ASP A 576 -9.54 17.40 10.58
C ASP A 576 -10.05 18.51 9.63
N LEU A 577 -11.20 18.35 8.98
CA LEU A 577 -11.84 19.37 8.13
C LEU A 577 -12.94 20.10 8.91
N PRO A 578 -12.77 21.40 9.26
CA PRO A 578 -13.72 22.11 10.12
C PRO A 578 -15.14 22.22 9.55
N LEU A 579 -15.28 22.38 8.24
CA LEU A 579 -16.56 22.41 7.55
C LEU A 579 -16.61 21.30 6.51
N ARG A 580 -17.34 20.24 6.83
CA ARG A 580 -17.63 19.13 5.92
C ARG A 580 -19.07 18.64 6.13
N GLY A 581 -19.97 19.08 5.26
CA GLY A 581 -21.42 18.85 5.40
C GLY A 581 -21.99 17.67 4.61
N PHE A 582 -21.16 16.74 4.13
CA PHE A 582 -21.65 15.59 3.36
C PHE A 582 -22.38 14.60 4.27
N PRO A 583 -23.51 14.00 3.82
CA PRO A 583 -24.19 12.97 4.59
C PRO A 583 -23.29 11.74 4.77
N VAL A 584 -23.38 11.13 5.94
CA VAL A 584 -22.76 9.84 6.28
C VAL A 584 -23.81 9.02 7.04
N ASP A 585 -24.64 8.30 6.30
CA ASP A 585 -25.71 7.46 6.88
C ASP A 585 -25.13 6.22 7.58
N LEU A 586 -23.97 5.75 7.11
CA LEU A 586 -23.19 4.70 7.76
C LEU A 586 -21.70 5.01 7.63
N ALA A 587 -21.00 5.04 8.75
CA ALA A 587 -19.56 5.19 8.80
C ALA A 587 -18.90 3.81 9.03
N LEU A 588 -18.01 3.42 8.13
CA LEU A 588 -17.17 2.23 8.26
C LEU A 588 -15.73 2.68 8.51
N ALA A 589 -15.44 2.96 9.79
CA ALA A 589 -14.10 3.32 10.23
C ALA A 589 -13.21 2.08 10.30
N GLY A 590 -12.10 2.09 9.59
CA GLY A 590 -11.18 0.96 9.55
C GLY A 590 -10.25 0.98 8.34
N ASP A 591 -9.46 -0.08 8.18
CA ASP A 591 -8.65 -0.28 6.99
C ASP A 591 -9.57 -0.45 5.76
N PRO A 592 -9.54 0.47 4.77
CA PRO A 592 -10.46 0.42 3.65
C PRO A 592 -10.21 -0.77 2.72
N THR A 593 -8.96 -1.23 2.56
CA THR A 593 -8.63 -2.41 1.76
C THR A 593 -9.32 -3.65 2.34
N GLN A 594 -9.14 -3.89 3.64
CA GLN A 594 -9.76 -5.02 4.33
C GLN A 594 -11.28 -4.87 4.40
N THR A 595 -11.79 -3.65 4.58
CA THR A 595 -13.23 -3.36 4.58
C THR A 595 -13.86 -3.71 3.23
N LEU A 596 -13.27 -3.29 2.11
CA LEU A 596 -13.77 -3.60 0.77
C LEU A 596 -13.75 -5.11 0.51
N ARG A 597 -12.67 -5.81 0.88
CA ARG A 597 -12.60 -7.29 0.80
C ARG A 597 -13.68 -7.95 1.64
N ALA A 598 -13.88 -7.50 2.87
CA ALA A 598 -14.92 -8.01 3.74
C ALA A 598 -16.32 -7.72 3.19
N LEU A 599 -16.57 -6.56 2.60
CA LEU A 599 -17.87 -6.25 1.98
C LEU A 599 -18.12 -7.10 0.74
N ALA A 600 -17.11 -7.32 -0.10
CA ALA A 600 -17.21 -8.21 -1.26
C ALA A 600 -17.50 -9.66 -0.84
N ASN A 601 -16.83 -10.13 0.23
CA ASN A 601 -17.03 -11.45 0.79
C ASN A 601 -18.45 -11.59 1.36
N GLY A 602 -19.31 -12.33 0.67
CA GLY A 602 -20.72 -12.53 1.06
C GLY A 602 -21.69 -11.53 0.41
N LEU A 603 -21.23 -10.67 -0.49
CA LEU A 603 -22.11 -9.93 -1.38
C LEU A 603 -22.48 -10.81 -2.58
N ALA A 604 -23.74 -11.26 -2.61
CA ALA A 604 -24.30 -12.00 -3.74
C ALA A 604 -25.41 -11.16 -4.37
N LEU A 605 -25.20 -10.72 -5.61
CA LEU A 605 -26.21 -10.02 -6.42
C LEU A 605 -26.67 -10.94 -7.57
N PRO A 606 -27.94 -10.83 -8.01
CA PRO A 606 -28.42 -11.62 -9.15
C PRO A 606 -27.61 -11.34 -10.41
N GLN A 607 -27.22 -12.39 -11.14
CA GLN A 607 -26.41 -12.26 -12.37
C GLN A 607 -27.07 -11.35 -13.42
N ALA A 608 -28.40 -11.37 -13.52
CA ALA A 608 -29.14 -10.48 -14.42
C ALA A 608 -28.95 -8.99 -14.08
N ARG A 609 -28.87 -8.64 -12.79
CA ARG A 609 -28.58 -7.27 -12.35
C ARG A 609 -27.15 -6.87 -12.70
N LEU A 610 -26.18 -7.76 -12.43
CA LEU A 610 -24.78 -7.50 -12.75
C LEU A 610 -24.56 -7.32 -14.26
N ALA A 611 -25.23 -8.13 -15.09
CA ALA A 611 -25.16 -8.00 -16.55
C ALA A 611 -25.79 -6.68 -17.04
N ALA A 612 -26.95 -6.29 -16.50
CA ALA A 612 -27.62 -5.04 -16.87
C ALA A 612 -26.78 -3.81 -16.49
N GLU A 613 -26.25 -3.75 -15.26
CA GLU A 613 -25.35 -2.67 -14.85
C GLU A 613 -24.05 -2.69 -15.64
N GLY A 614 -23.45 -3.86 -15.89
CA GLY A 614 -22.24 -4.00 -16.70
C GLY A 614 -22.38 -3.39 -18.09
N ALA A 615 -23.53 -3.60 -18.77
CA ALA A 615 -23.80 -2.98 -20.07
C ALA A 615 -23.87 -1.45 -19.99
N ARG A 616 -24.55 -0.91 -18.97
CA ARG A 616 -24.65 0.55 -18.74
C ARG A 616 -23.28 1.16 -18.43
N LEU A 617 -22.51 0.53 -17.55
CA LEU A 617 -21.17 0.97 -17.16
C LEU A 617 -20.23 0.99 -18.37
N ALA A 618 -20.26 -0.07 -19.20
CA ALA A 618 -19.48 -0.11 -20.44
C ALA A 618 -19.84 1.02 -21.41
N GLU A 619 -21.12 1.36 -21.56
CA GLU A 619 -21.56 2.49 -22.38
C GLU A 619 -21.06 3.83 -21.84
N THR A 620 -21.21 4.08 -20.52
CA THR A 620 -20.72 5.30 -19.87
C THR A 620 -19.20 5.41 -19.98
N HIS A 621 -18.48 4.33 -19.69
CA HIS A 621 -17.02 4.27 -19.81
C HIS A 621 -16.57 4.60 -21.23
N ALA A 622 -17.18 3.97 -22.24
CA ALA A 622 -16.88 4.22 -23.64
C ALA A 622 -17.14 5.69 -24.04
N ARG A 623 -18.25 6.27 -23.56
CA ARG A 623 -18.58 7.68 -23.80
C ARG A 623 -17.52 8.61 -23.23
N VAL A 624 -17.04 8.34 -22.00
CA VAL A 624 -16.05 9.19 -21.31
C VAL A 624 -14.66 9.01 -21.91
N PHE A 625 -14.11 7.80 -21.87
CA PHE A 625 -12.71 7.55 -22.23
C PHE A 625 -12.49 7.54 -23.74
N PHE A 626 -13.28 6.77 -24.51
CA PHE A 626 -13.10 6.75 -25.97
C PHE A 626 -13.56 8.06 -26.61
N GLY A 627 -14.59 8.72 -26.04
CA GLY A 627 -14.99 10.06 -26.45
C GLY A 627 -13.85 11.07 -26.31
N ALA A 628 -13.21 11.11 -25.14
CA ALA A 628 -12.06 11.98 -24.89
C ALA A 628 -10.89 11.68 -25.83
N ARG A 629 -10.54 10.39 -26.02
CA ARG A 629 -9.45 9.98 -26.93
C ARG A 629 -9.70 10.41 -28.38
N ARG A 630 -10.93 10.24 -28.89
CA ARG A 630 -11.30 10.73 -30.23
C ARG A 630 -11.17 12.25 -30.35
N ALA A 631 -11.64 12.98 -29.34
CA ALA A 631 -11.55 14.42 -29.31
C ALA A 631 -10.10 14.91 -29.22
N ALA A 632 -9.25 14.23 -28.46
CA ALA A 632 -7.83 14.52 -28.38
C ALA A 632 -7.12 14.23 -29.71
N ALA A 633 -7.38 13.09 -30.35
CA ALA A 633 -6.79 12.76 -31.64
C ALA A 633 -7.16 13.78 -32.73
N ALA A 634 -8.39 14.32 -32.71
CA ALA A 634 -8.81 15.37 -33.63
C ALA A 634 -8.04 16.69 -33.44
N ASP A 635 -7.54 16.97 -32.23
CA ASP A 635 -6.76 18.17 -31.95
C ASP A 635 -5.38 18.17 -32.62
N ALA A 636 -4.90 17.01 -33.11
CA ALA A 636 -3.65 16.92 -33.88
C ALA A 636 -3.66 17.81 -35.15
N ALA A 637 -4.84 18.13 -35.67
CA ALA A 637 -5.02 18.97 -36.85
C ALA A 637 -5.09 20.48 -36.53
N LEU A 638 -5.09 20.86 -35.25
CA LEU A 638 -5.10 22.28 -34.85
C LEU A 638 -3.74 22.92 -35.14
N PRO A 639 -3.68 24.23 -35.44
CA PRO A 639 -2.42 24.93 -35.67
C PRO A 639 -1.61 25.16 -34.38
N THR A 640 -2.21 24.94 -33.21
CA THR A 640 -1.59 25.11 -31.89
C THR A 640 -1.80 23.87 -31.05
N ILE A 641 -0.87 23.59 -30.13
CA ILE A 641 -0.95 22.44 -29.23
C ILE A 641 -2.05 22.70 -28.20
N SER A 642 -3.08 21.85 -28.18
CA SER A 642 -4.05 21.88 -27.09
C SER A 642 -3.53 21.10 -25.88
N LYS A 643 -3.90 21.50 -24.66
CA LYS A 643 -3.58 20.75 -23.42
C LYS A 643 -4.14 19.32 -23.47
N ARG A 644 -5.29 19.16 -24.13
CA ARG A 644 -5.93 17.87 -24.38
C ARG A 644 -5.06 16.97 -25.27
N PHE A 645 -4.57 17.50 -26.39
CA PHE A 645 -3.69 16.78 -27.30
C PHE A 645 -2.37 16.40 -26.62
N LEU A 646 -1.74 17.34 -25.90
CA LEU A 646 -0.52 17.08 -25.14
C LEU A 646 -0.73 15.96 -24.11
N SER A 647 -1.84 15.98 -23.36
CA SER A 647 -2.16 14.92 -22.40
C SER A 647 -2.29 13.56 -23.07
N TRP A 648 -2.94 13.51 -24.24
CA TRP A 648 -3.05 12.29 -25.03
C TRP A 648 -1.69 11.79 -25.53
N CYS A 649 -0.83 12.68 -26.08
CA CYS A 649 0.51 12.33 -26.52
C CYS A 649 1.37 11.78 -25.37
N ILE A 650 1.31 12.38 -24.17
CA ILE A 650 1.97 11.84 -22.97
C ILE A 650 1.44 10.43 -22.67
N GLY A 651 0.12 10.25 -22.69
CA GLY A 651 -0.52 8.95 -22.49
C GLY A 651 -0.17 7.87 -23.52
N GLN A 652 0.38 8.24 -24.69
CA GLN A 652 0.84 7.28 -25.71
C GLN A 652 2.28 6.80 -25.51
N VAL A 653 3.10 7.55 -24.77
CA VAL A 653 4.54 7.26 -24.64
C VAL A 653 4.93 6.73 -23.26
N ILE A 654 4.04 6.84 -22.27
CA ILE A 654 4.24 6.27 -20.94
C ILE A 654 3.73 4.83 -20.87
N ASP A 655 4.19 4.12 -19.86
CA ASP A 655 3.77 2.77 -19.49
C ASP A 655 3.75 2.61 -17.96
N ASP A 656 3.50 1.38 -17.50
CA ASP A 656 3.43 1.03 -16.08
C ASP A 656 4.80 1.10 -15.37
N HIS A 657 5.90 1.49 -16.03
CA HIS A 657 7.21 1.79 -15.44
C HIS A 657 7.33 3.26 -14.97
N HIS A 658 6.49 4.14 -15.51
CA HIS A 658 6.57 5.56 -15.23
C HIS A 658 5.86 5.90 -13.91
N VAL A 659 6.36 6.93 -13.23
CA VAL A 659 5.72 7.56 -12.08
C VAL A 659 5.55 9.04 -12.37
N ILE A 660 4.31 9.53 -12.28
CA ILE A 660 3.98 10.90 -12.66
C ILE A 660 3.60 11.70 -11.43
N PHE A 661 4.26 12.85 -11.27
CA PHE A 661 3.88 13.90 -10.32
C PHE A 661 3.23 15.05 -11.08
N ASN A 662 1.91 15.18 -10.94
CA ASN A 662 1.10 16.14 -11.69
C ASN A 662 0.66 17.31 -10.80
N GLU A 663 1.08 18.53 -11.16
CA GLU A 663 0.57 19.78 -10.58
C GLU A 663 -0.11 20.63 -11.66
N TYR A 664 -1.15 20.01 -12.24
CA TYR A 664 -1.91 20.52 -13.38
C TYR A 664 -1.08 20.66 -14.66
N PRO A 665 -1.72 20.77 -15.84
CA PRO A 665 -3.13 20.53 -16.15
C PRO A 665 -3.35 19.16 -16.83
N LEU A 666 -2.43 18.20 -16.64
CA LEU A 666 -2.49 16.89 -17.30
C LEU A 666 -3.84 16.20 -17.05
N ASP A 667 -4.51 15.81 -18.12
CA ASP A 667 -5.85 15.20 -18.07
C ASP A 667 -5.74 13.68 -17.83
N PRO A 668 -6.18 13.18 -16.65
CA PRO A 668 -6.06 11.76 -16.32
C PRO A 668 -6.99 10.86 -17.16
N VAL A 669 -7.99 11.39 -17.87
CA VAL A 669 -8.83 10.60 -18.80
C VAL A 669 -8.01 10.12 -20.00
N LEU A 670 -6.97 10.87 -20.38
CA LEU A 670 -6.17 10.62 -21.58
C LEU A 670 -4.86 9.88 -21.31
N VAL A 671 -4.56 9.63 -20.04
CA VAL A 671 -3.31 9.05 -19.57
C VAL A 671 -3.63 7.70 -18.91
N PRO A 672 -3.51 6.58 -19.64
CA PRO A 672 -3.91 5.27 -19.14
C PRO A 672 -3.06 4.83 -17.95
N ARG A 673 -3.68 4.16 -16.98
CA ARG A 673 -3.00 3.59 -15.81
C ARG A 673 -3.58 2.26 -15.36
N ARG A 674 -2.69 1.37 -14.93
CA ARG A 674 -3.03 0.02 -14.50
C ARG A 674 -2.44 -0.34 -13.14
N THR A 675 -1.33 0.28 -12.74
CA THR A 675 -0.61 -0.10 -11.53
C THR A 675 -0.68 0.95 -10.42
N PRO A 676 -0.74 0.53 -9.15
CA PRO A 676 -0.49 1.41 -8.00
C PRO A 676 0.84 2.15 -8.10
N ALA A 677 0.98 3.23 -7.33
CA ALA A 677 2.20 4.03 -7.24
C ALA A 677 2.73 4.62 -8.58
N SER A 678 1.88 4.72 -9.60
CA SER A 678 2.22 5.28 -10.93
C SER A 678 1.84 6.75 -11.10
N TRP A 679 1.04 7.31 -10.17
CA TRP A 679 0.54 8.68 -10.28
C TRP A 679 0.28 9.33 -8.93
N PHE A 680 0.69 10.58 -8.84
CA PHE A 680 0.52 11.45 -7.69
C PHE A 680 0.07 12.84 -8.15
N GLU A 681 -0.90 13.43 -7.45
CA GLU A 681 -1.22 14.85 -7.55
C GLU A 681 -0.93 15.56 -6.24
N ASN A 682 -0.88 16.90 -6.33
CA ASN A 682 -0.83 17.75 -5.15
C ASN A 682 -2.10 17.58 -4.29
N SER A 683 -1.97 17.72 -2.98
CA SER A 683 -3.01 17.42 -2.00
C SER A 683 -4.27 18.27 -2.15
N VAL A 684 -5.33 17.90 -1.40
CA VAL A 684 -6.57 18.69 -1.35
C VAL A 684 -6.36 20.13 -0.84
N ALA A 685 -5.23 20.43 -0.16
CA ALA A 685 -4.84 21.80 0.14
C ALA A 685 -4.42 22.60 -1.12
N SER A 686 -3.94 21.90 -2.15
CA SER A 686 -3.55 22.45 -3.45
C SER A 686 -2.49 23.55 -3.38
N GLY A 687 -1.56 23.47 -2.42
CA GLY A 687 -0.46 24.41 -2.30
C GLY A 687 0.56 24.25 -3.42
N LEU A 688 0.58 25.16 -4.40
CA LEU A 688 1.45 25.09 -5.58
C LEU A 688 2.94 25.15 -5.23
N GLY A 689 3.76 24.41 -5.97
CA GLY A 689 5.20 24.34 -5.74
C GLY A 689 5.68 22.99 -5.21
N TRP A 690 4.87 21.94 -5.34
CA TRP A 690 5.11 20.64 -4.72
C TRP A 690 5.75 19.63 -5.68
N SER A 691 5.25 19.53 -6.91
CA SER A 691 5.54 18.38 -7.81
C SER A 691 7.01 18.12 -8.13
N MET A 692 7.83 19.16 -8.37
CA MET A 692 9.23 18.95 -8.74
C MET A 692 10.04 18.42 -7.56
N GLY A 693 9.86 18.99 -6.37
CA GLY A 693 10.50 18.46 -5.16
C GLY A 693 10.01 17.06 -4.81
N ALA A 694 8.69 16.83 -4.90
CA ALA A 694 8.10 15.52 -4.66
C ALA A 694 8.63 14.45 -5.64
N ALA A 695 8.80 14.81 -6.91
CA ALA A 695 9.39 13.92 -7.91
C ALA A 695 10.84 13.53 -7.57
N LEU A 696 11.65 14.44 -7.03
CA LEU A 696 13.01 14.11 -6.59
C LEU A 696 13.02 13.15 -5.41
N GLY A 697 12.15 13.38 -4.42
CA GLY A 697 11.96 12.43 -3.33
C GLY A 697 11.46 11.06 -3.81
N GLY A 698 10.55 11.06 -4.79
CA GLY A 698 10.05 9.86 -5.45
C GLY A 698 11.14 9.10 -6.22
N ALA A 699 12.00 9.81 -6.97
CA ALA A 699 13.14 9.23 -7.68
C ALA A 699 14.11 8.52 -6.72
N MET A 700 14.32 9.10 -5.53
CA MET A 700 15.15 8.47 -4.49
C MET A 700 14.49 7.25 -3.86
N ALA A 701 13.16 7.27 -3.70
CA ALA A 701 12.39 6.16 -3.15
C ALA A 701 12.22 4.99 -4.12
N ALA A 702 12.24 5.24 -5.42
CA ALA A 702 12.08 4.24 -6.46
C ALA A 702 13.09 4.47 -7.60
N PRO A 703 14.38 4.13 -7.39
CA PRO A 703 15.44 4.41 -8.35
C PRO A 703 15.30 3.64 -9.66
N ASP A 704 14.57 2.52 -9.64
CA ASP A 704 14.29 1.69 -10.82
C ASP A 704 13.05 2.17 -11.59
N ARG A 705 12.58 3.40 -11.39
CA ARG A 705 11.35 3.93 -12.01
C ARG A 705 11.62 5.22 -12.75
N ASP A 706 10.96 5.40 -13.90
CA ASP A 706 11.11 6.63 -14.68
C ASP A 706 10.20 7.74 -14.12
N ILE A 707 10.80 8.83 -13.66
CA ILE A 707 10.06 9.93 -13.02
C ILE A 707 9.72 11.05 -14.02
N LEU A 708 8.44 11.39 -14.08
CA LEU A 708 7.88 12.44 -14.92
C LEU A 708 7.14 13.49 -14.07
N VAL A 709 7.38 14.77 -14.35
CA VAL A 709 6.67 15.90 -13.76
C VAL A 709 5.85 16.60 -14.84
N THR A 710 4.57 16.86 -14.54
CA THR A 710 3.73 17.69 -15.40
C THR A 710 3.19 18.89 -14.63
N VAL A 711 3.45 20.09 -15.16
CA VAL A 711 3.13 21.36 -14.51
C VAL A 711 2.57 22.36 -15.52
N GLY A 712 1.77 23.32 -15.06
CA GLY A 712 1.55 24.56 -15.81
C GLY A 712 2.76 25.50 -15.68
N ASP A 713 2.92 26.44 -16.60
CA ASP A 713 3.96 27.49 -16.52
C ASP A 713 3.90 28.31 -15.22
N GLY A 714 2.70 28.68 -14.77
CA GLY A 714 2.54 29.35 -13.47
C GLY A 714 2.94 28.45 -12.28
N SER A 715 2.60 27.17 -12.32
CA SER A 715 2.97 26.19 -11.27
C SER A 715 4.47 25.91 -11.26
N TYR A 716 5.10 25.83 -12.43
CA TYR A 716 6.56 25.66 -12.56
C TYR A 716 7.32 26.73 -11.76
N LEU A 717 6.86 27.99 -11.79
CA LEU A 717 7.49 29.07 -11.02
C LEU A 717 7.37 28.88 -9.49
N PHE A 718 6.24 28.36 -9.01
CA PHE A 718 6.05 28.05 -7.58
C PHE A 718 6.91 26.87 -7.11
N ASN A 719 7.34 25.98 -8.02
CA ASN A 719 8.16 24.81 -7.69
C ASN A 719 9.61 25.13 -7.35
N THR A 720 9.96 26.42 -7.17
CA THR A 720 11.33 26.88 -6.89
C THR A 720 12.33 26.25 -7.87
N PRO A 721 12.14 26.42 -9.19
CA PRO A 721 12.72 25.54 -10.21
C PRO A 721 14.24 25.52 -10.19
N LEU A 722 14.90 26.64 -9.87
CA LEU A 722 16.36 26.67 -9.66
C LEU A 722 16.80 25.71 -8.55
N SER A 723 16.07 25.69 -7.43
CA SER A 723 16.37 24.78 -6.31
C SER A 723 16.16 23.32 -6.72
N ALA A 724 15.05 23.01 -7.37
CA ALA A 724 14.73 21.63 -7.76
C ALA A 724 15.72 21.09 -8.80
N HIS A 725 16.02 21.86 -9.85
CA HIS A 725 17.00 21.45 -10.87
C HIS A 725 18.44 21.34 -10.31
N ALA A 726 18.82 22.21 -9.38
CA ALA A 726 20.11 22.13 -8.71
C ALA A 726 20.23 20.84 -7.88
N VAL A 727 19.19 20.47 -7.11
CA VAL A 727 19.18 19.21 -6.35
C VAL A 727 19.21 18.00 -7.29
N ALA A 728 18.42 18.01 -8.37
CA ALA A 728 18.45 16.95 -9.37
C ALA A 728 19.85 16.74 -9.97
N ALA A 729 20.58 17.83 -10.22
CA ALA A 729 21.94 17.79 -10.75
C ALA A 729 22.94 17.25 -9.72
N GLN A 730 22.85 17.76 -8.49
CA GLN A 730 23.70 17.34 -7.38
C GLN A 730 23.56 15.84 -7.07
N GLU A 731 22.32 15.35 -7.10
CA GLU A 731 21.98 13.98 -6.72
C GLU A 731 22.01 13.00 -7.90
N GLY A 732 22.33 13.48 -9.11
CA GLY A 732 22.40 12.66 -10.32
C GLY A 732 21.06 12.04 -10.73
N LEU A 733 19.93 12.71 -10.44
CA LEU A 733 18.59 12.17 -10.67
C LEU A 733 18.06 12.55 -12.06
N GLY A 734 17.59 11.55 -12.80
CA GLY A 734 16.82 11.75 -14.02
C GLY A 734 15.47 12.41 -13.71
N LEU A 735 15.20 13.55 -14.32
CA LEU A 735 13.96 14.31 -14.13
C LEU A 735 13.47 14.86 -15.46
N VAL A 736 12.31 14.37 -15.92
CA VAL A 736 11.63 14.92 -17.10
C VAL A 736 10.51 15.84 -16.64
N VAL A 737 10.57 17.12 -17.03
CA VAL A 737 9.57 18.14 -16.68
C VAL A 737 8.87 18.59 -17.94
N ILE A 738 7.55 18.40 -18.01
CA ILE A 738 6.71 18.86 -19.12
C ILE A 738 5.86 20.02 -18.64
N VAL A 739 6.09 21.18 -19.24
CA VAL A 739 5.40 22.42 -18.91
C VAL A 739 4.32 22.71 -19.94
N PHE A 740 3.08 22.80 -19.48
CA PHE A 740 1.93 23.21 -20.28
C PHE A 740 1.86 24.75 -20.26
N ASN A 741 2.59 25.39 -21.18
CA ASN A 741 2.83 26.83 -21.16
C ASN A 741 1.80 27.59 -22.01
N ASP A 742 0.76 28.09 -21.35
CA ASP A 742 -0.28 28.92 -21.96
C ASP A 742 -0.23 30.40 -21.53
N GLN A 743 0.84 30.80 -20.82
CA GLN A 743 1.10 32.17 -20.36
C GLN A 743 0.00 32.72 -19.46
N ALA A 744 -0.59 31.86 -18.63
CA ALA A 744 -1.66 32.30 -17.76
C ALA A 744 -1.86 31.43 -16.52
N TRP A 745 -2.39 32.04 -15.46
CA TRP A 745 -3.08 31.29 -14.40
C TRP A 745 -4.50 30.90 -14.84
N SER A 746 -4.58 29.92 -15.74
CA SER A 746 -5.82 29.50 -16.39
C SER A 746 -6.90 28.95 -15.45
N THR A 747 -6.50 28.33 -14.33
CA THR A 747 -7.44 27.92 -13.27
C THR A 747 -8.16 29.13 -12.67
N ILE A 748 -7.47 30.26 -12.50
CA ILE A 748 -8.08 31.49 -11.97
C ILE A 748 -9.05 32.08 -12.98
N LYS A 749 -8.68 32.14 -14.27
CA LYS A 749 -9.62 32.57 -15.33
C LYS A 749 -10.91 31.76 -15.32
N ARG A 750 -10.79 30.43 -15.23
CA ARG A 750 -11.93 29.52 -15.15
C ARG A 750 -12.78 29.77 -13.92
N SER A 751 -12.16 29.97 -12.77
CA SER A 751 -12.85 30.31 -11.52
C SER A 751 -13.58 31.66 -11.61
N THR A 752 -12.93 32.70 -12.14
CA THR A 752 -13.54 34.02 -12.36
C THR A 752 -14.77 33.92 -13.25
N ARG A 753 -14.73 33.12 -14.33
CA ARG A 753 -15.92 32.87 -15.15
C ARG A 753 -17.00 32.06 -14.45
N GLY A 754 -16.62 31.10 -13.62
CA GLY A 754 -17.55 30.33 -12.80
C GLY A 754 -18.35 31.23 -11.86
N SER A 755 -17.67 32.13 -11.16
CA SER A 755 -18.29 33.09 -10.22
C SER A 755 -19.00 34.24 -10.93
N HIS A 756 -18.47 34.69 -12.07
CA HIS A 756 -18.98 35.85 -12.80
C HIS A 756 -19.11 35.53 -14.30
N PRO A 757 -20.03 34.63 -14.70
CA PRO A 757 -20.17 34.22 -16.10
C PRO A 757 -20.59 35.36 -17.03
N GLN A 758 -21.29 36.35 -16.47
CA GLN A 758 -21.69 37.58 -17.16
C GLN A 758 -20.90 38.81 -16.66
N GLY A 759 -19.79 38.60 -15.95
CA GLY A 759 -18.94 39.66 -15.41
C GLY A 759 -18.12 40.38 -16.46
N TRP A 760 -17.52 41.51 -16.07
CA TRP A 760 -16.73 42.34 -16.99
C TRP A 760 -15.52 41.63 -17.60
N ALA A 761 -14.82 40.78 -16.83
CA ALA A 761 -13.70 39.99 -17.36
C ALA A 761 -14.15 39.06 -18.50
N ALA A 762 -15.25 38.32 -18.31
CA ALA A 762 -15.81 37.45 -19.34
C ALA A 762 -16.31 38.23 -20.57
N ARG A 763 -17.00 39.36 -20.37
CA ARG A 763 -17.52 40.19 -21.48
C ARG A 763 -16.43 40.85 -22.31
N THR A 764 -15.37 41.30 -21.67
CA THR A 764 -14.27 42.02 -22.34
C THR A 764 -13.17 41.09 -22.83
N GLY A 765 -13.18 39.82 -22.41
CA GLY A 765 -12.09 38.87 -22.66
C GLY A 765 -10.80 39.22 -21.91
N ARG A 766 -10.83 40.18 -20.97
CA ARG A 766 -9.66 40.65 -20.23
C ARG A 766 -9.68 40.08 -18.82
N PHE A 767 -8.72 39.19 -18.55
CA PHE A 767 -8.52 38.57 -17.25
C PHE A 767 -7.24 39.14 -16.62
N GLU A 768 -7.31 40.41 -16.23
CA GLU A 768 -6.25 41.06 -15.47
C GLU A 768 -5.85 40.21 -14.26
N LEU A 769 -4.56 40.24 -13.90
CA LEU A 769 -3.94 39.36 -12.91
C LEU A 769 -3.86 37.88 -13.30
N CYS A 770 -4.38 37.43 -14.44
CA CYS A 770 -4.26 36.04 -14.86
C CYS A 770 -3.31 35.85 -16.04
N ASP A 771 -3.33 36.77 -17.00
CA ASP A 771 -2.47 36.73 -18.19
C ASP A 771 -1.05 37.21 -17.89
N PHE A 772 -0.05 36.45 -18.34
CA PHE A 772 1.34 36.88 -18.29
C PHE A 772 1.65 37.74 -19.52
N SER A 773 2.10 38.97 -19.27
CA SER A 773 2.44 39.94 -20.31
C SER A 773 3.82 39.70 -20.93
N HIS A 774 4.68 38.92 -20.27
CA HIS A 774 6.03 38.61 -20.69
C HIS A 774 6.20 37.11 -20.95
N ASP A 775 6.77 36.75 -22.11
CA ASP A 775 7.14 35.37 -22.40
C ASP A 775 8.48 35.04 -21.74
N LEU A 776 8.43 34.51 -20.53
CA LEU A 776 9.64 34.06 -19.82
C LEU A 776 10.18 32.77 -20.45
N ASP A 777 11.43 32.79 -20.90
CA ASP A 777 12.11 31.58 -21.38
C ASP A 777 12.55 30.70 -20.22
N ILE A 778 11.63 29.86 -19.75
CA ILE A 778 11.84 28.95 -18.63
C ILE A 778 12.90 27.87 -18.89
N ARG A 779 13.26 27.62 -20.15
CA ARG A 779 14.31 26.65 -20.51
C ARG A 779 15.67 27.11 -20.00
N LEU A 780 15.93 28.42 -20.02
CA LEU A 780 17.20 28.97 -19.55
C LEU A 780 17.40 28.72 -18.06
N ILE A 781 16.31 28.67 -17.27
CA ILE A 781 16.35 28.33 -15.84
C ILE A 781 16.85 26.89 -15.65
N ALA A 782 16.29 25.93 -16.39
CA ALA A 782 16.68 24.53 -16.30
C ALA A 782 18.11 24.30 -16.88
N GLN A 783 18.43 24.94 -17.99
CA GLN A 783 19.75 24.86 -18.63
C GLN A 783 20.87 25.43 -17.74
N ALA A 784 20.58 26.47 -16.95
CA ALA A 784 21.54 27.01 -15.97
C ALA A 784 21.95 25.96 -14.92
N CYS A 785 21.13 24.94 -14.69
CA CYS A 785 21.39 23.80 -13.81
C CYS A 785 21.86 22.54 -14.56
N GLY A 786 22.17 22.64 -15.87
CA GLY A 786 22.70 21.53 -16.67
C GLY A 786 21.64 20.64 -17.33
N ALA A 787 20.36 20.99 -17.25
CA ALA A 787 19.29 20.26 -17.93
C ALA A 787 19.23 20.55 -19.45
N VAL A 788 18.68 19.61 -20.21
CA VAL A 788 18.31 19.84 -21.61
C VAL A 788 17.00 20.60 -21.65
N GLY A 789 16.97 21.78 -22.26
CA GLY A 789 15.75 22.59 -22.41
C GLY A 789 15.28 22.63 -23.87
N VAL A 790 14.05 22.21 -24.14
CA VAL A 790 13.44 22.17 -25.49
C VAL A 790 12.12 22.95 -25.47
N ARG A 791 11.86 23.74 -26.52
CA ARG A 791 10.55 24.38 -26.73
C ARG A 791 9.82 23.70 -27.88
N LEU A 792 8.54 23.43 -27.68
CA LEU A 792 7.67 22.79 -28.67
C LEU A 792 6.49 23.73 -28.93
N GLU A 793 6.22 24.02 -30.20
CA GLU A 793 5.15 24.96 -30.58
C GLU A 793 4.15 24.34 -31.55
N ARG A 794 4.51 23.23 -32.21
CA ARG A 794 3.66 22.57 -33.20
C ARG A 794 3.30 21.13 -32.81
N PRO A 795 2.04 20.69 -33.06
CA PRO A 795 1.59 19.33 -32.70
C PRO A 795 2.46 18.19 -33.20
N GLU A 796 2.99 18.29 -34.43
CA GLU A 796 3.80 17.24 -35.05
C GLU A 796 5.15 16.98 -34.36
N GLU A 797 5.61 17.91 -33.51
CA GLU A 797 6.87 17.82 -32.78
C GLU A 797 6.75 16.92 -31.53
N LEU A 798 5.54 16.80 -30.97
CA LEU A 798 5.29 16.16 -29.68
C LEU A 798 5.73 14.70 -29.61
N PRO A 799 5.33 13.80 -30.53
CA PRO A 799 5.59 12.37 -30.35
C PRO A 799 7.09 12.05 -30.27
N ARG A 800 7.89 12.67 -31.13
CA ARG A 800 9.35 12.49 -31.13
C ARG A 800 10.00 13.11 -29.89
N ALA A 801 9.66 14.35 -29.57
CA ALA A 801 10.28 15.07 -28.47
C ALA A 801 10.00 14.42 -27.11
N LEU A 802 8.78 13.89 -26.91
CA LEU A 802 8.41 13.15 -25.71
C LEU A 802 9.21 11.86 -25.57
N ALA A 803 9.30 11.05 -26.64
CA ALA A 803 10.07 9.80 -26.61
C ALA A 803 11.56 10.04 -26.33
N GLU A 804 12.14 11.09 -26.94
CA GLU A 804 13.54 11.47 -26.71
C GLU A 804 13.77 11.95 -25.27
N ALA A 805 12.87 12.78 -24.74
CA ALA A 805 12.95 13.27 -23.37
C ALA A 805 12.88 12.13 -22.34
N LEU A 806 11.97 11.17 -22.52
CA LEU A 806 11.85 10.00 -21.65
C LEU A 806 13.10 9.12 -21.72
N SER A 807 13.64 8.90 -22.92
CA SER A 807 14.89 8.14 -23.09
C SER A 807 16.08 8.80 -22.39
N LEU A 808 16.18 10.13 -22.45
CA LEU A 808 17.22 10.89 -21.75
C LEU A 808 17.01 10.84 -20.23
N GLY A 809 15.77 10.98 -19.78
CA GLY A 809 15.38 10.86 -18.37
C GLY A 809 15.82 9.53 -17.75
N ARG A 810 15.50 8.42 -18.43
CA ARG A 810 15.93 7.07 -18.04
C ARG A 810 17.46 6.93 -17.97
N GLY A 811 18.19 7.69 -18.78
CA GLY A 811 19.65 7.79 -18.73
C GLY A 811 20.20 8.69 -17.62
N GLY A 812 19.38 9.12 -16.66
CA GLY A 812 19.77 10.01 -15.56
C GLY A 812 19.94 11.48 -15.94
N ARG A 813 19.50 11.88 -17.15
CA ARG A 813 19.59 13.27 -17.61
C ARG A 813 18.33 14.04 -17.24
N GLN A 814 18.50 15.30 -16.88
CA GLN A 814 17.38 16.21 -16.70
C GLN A 814 16.92 16.78 -18.05
N VAL A 815 15.61 16.84 -18.26
CA VAL A 815 14.99 17.40 -19.47
C VAL A 815 13.80 18.27 -19.09
N LEU A 816 13.72 19.48 -19.65
CA LEU A 816 12.56 20.36 -19.59
C LEU A 816 11.98 20.54 -21.00
N LEU A 817 10.72 20.18 -21.16
CA LEU A 817 9.92 20.46 -22.35
C LEU A 817 8.98 21.64 -22.05
N ASP A 818 9.29 22.80 -22.60
CA ASP A 818 8.43 23.98 -22.61
C ASP A 818 7.44 23.87 -23.79
N VAL A 819 6.20 23.44 -23.52
CA VAL A 819 5.21 23.20 -24.57
C VAL A 819 4.24 24.37 -24.65
N ARG A 820 4.34 25.15 -25.73
CA ARG A 820 3.46 26.28 -26.00
C ARG A 820 2.04 25.78 -26.29
N CYS A 821 1.18 25.88 -25.29
CA CYS A 821 -0.22 25.48 -25.39
C CYS A 821 -1.11 26.62 -25.87
N ALA A 822 -2.23 26.28 -26.51
CA ALA A 822 -3.33 27.20 -26.74
C ALA A 822 -3.81 27.80 -25.41
N ARG A 823 -4.03 29.11 -25.39
CA ARG A 823 -4.56 29.81 -24.21
C ARG A 823 -5.98 29.36 -23.91
N ASP A 824 -6.31 29.17 -22.64
CA ASP A 824 -7.70 29.10 -22.22
C ASP A 824 -8.30 30.49 -22.55
N GLY A 825 -9.11 30.53 -23.61
CA GLY A 825 -9.72 31.75 -24.16
C GLY A 825 -10.67 32.40 -23.20
#